data_AF-A0A316VQT3-F1
#
_entry.id   AF-A0A316VQT3-F1
#
_cell.length_a   1.000
_cell.length_b   1.000
_cell.length_c   1.000
_cell.angle_alpha   90.00
_cell.angle_beta   90.00
_cell.angle_gamma   90.00
#
_symmetry.space_group_name_H-M   'P 1'
#
loop_
_entity.id
_entity.type
_entity.pdbx_description
1 polymer ?
#
loop_
_entity_poly.entity_id
_entity_poly.type
_entity_poly.pdbx_seq_one_letter_code
_entity_poly.pdbx_strand_id
1 'polypeptide(L)'
;MPVAADAIFEEAWISTEKCKVDPLVVQVTEQDSVSQTWFTSQPLSRKFVSRVAEIQLCTDSHDQGAAALAGAGSQTWFDIAILPSADSTEIKRSKSGREMVWTSHFNQISPDHSLNVPVRHFGTVFDRRADLLACLAEGDVLAIRVCARRRGSVNTATRAFVTAHLFTPQNWTLTNSTIPKHEAEIKDGVYTFSATTSCLVRAEDSKVRSSIWMTSPALDRAAIDQLESVQLFTRSRFQRLPEEGVSPAIEAKDSFSWFDIVILDSPSATTPRIVNGVTLCWLSHQNVTNDFSRTGQAGQLFDIDEQKDVRCAEIQNIKSALEEGNVLAVRVCAQYKGWENYAKDGKLVVRISNEIFYLAGKTAPAIPIPDYTQATETTKALQQTVRKFYNAVEARSDVVLRSQTTGALSNEVRADQVLTNPSPSAPPPSYSASLRPLRVLSLDGGGVRGVSELRSLKQIMDRVSAREGRKPDNPIHPHQWFDMIAGTSTGGLIAMMLGRLKLSIAQCEAAYDKISKQVFQYKKGWIKYNEGVAFAMGSYMYDADKLADAVREIAGEFGVEKDREMKLRDEQNTTDTEECKVVVLTCRANPTDDGKMGVHLRSYVSHPNVPDLYKDFTLWQAARATSAAPVYFERLKVGDDEFIDGGMGFNNPVLELFTEMNHVYGPARPIETVISLGTGVPKDLRFSKTGVSTTIKEVIGMLTNSETAHDAAKDIVPRFALLGKEKYWRFNLSKALSDGDVVGNGQKYEELMTLMDDWSAIPLIRQLTDKWLAHPETVQMLERCVASFSDGEKTDLVPPSVALAKSHH
;
A
#
# COMPACT_ATOMS: atom_id res chain seq x y z
N MET A 1 3.26 -43.50 13.42
CA MET A 1 4.60 -44.00 13.81
C MET A 1 4.96 -43.43 15.18
N PRO A 2 5.15 -44.24 16.24
CA PRO A 2 5.29 -43.75 17.62
C PRO A 2 6.73 -43.40 18.04
N VAL A 3 7.72 -43.50 17.14
CA VAL A 3 9.16 -43.42 17.48
C VAL A 3 9.69 -41.98 17.58
N ALA A 4 8.92 -40.96 17.18
CA ALA A 4 9.38 -39.57 17.13
C ALA A 4 9.14 -38.76 18.43
N ALA A 5 8.30 -39.23 19.35
CA ALA A 5 7.84 -38.41 20.48
C ALA A 5 8.85 -38.28 21.63
N ASP A 6 9.73 -39.26 21.82
CA ASP A 6 10.74 -39.27 22.90
C ASP A 6 12.10 -38.70 22.48
N ALA A 7 12.45 -38.74 21.19
CA ALA A 7 13.70 -38.15 20.68
C ALA A 7 13.83 -36.64 20.96
N ILE A 8 12.69 -35.93 21.02
CA ILE A 8 12.63 -34.48 21.28
C ILE A 8 13.05 -34.14 22.73
N PHE A 9 12.85 -35.06 23.69
CA PHE A 9 13.26 -34.84 25.09
C PHE A 9 14.77 -34.99 25.27
N GLU A 10 15.43 -35.81 24.44
CA GLU A 10 16.89 -35.94 24.42
C GLU A 10 17.56 -34.67 23.83
N GLU A 11 16.95 -34.04 22.83
CA GLU A 11 17.48 -32.83 22.19
C GLU A 11 17.08 -31.51 22.89
N ALA A 12 16.11 -31.55 23.81
CA ALA A 12 15.64 -30.37 24.53
C ALA A 12 16.75 -29.68 25.33
N TRP A 13 16.72 -28.34 25.40
CA TRP A 13 17.71 -27.59 26.16
C TRP A 13 17.56 -27.84 27.67
N ILE A 14 16.32 -27.90 28.18
CA ILE A 14 15.99 -28.29 29.56
C ILE A 14 14.78 -29.23 29.51
N SER A 15 14.69 -30.25 30.36
CA SER A 15 13.49 -31.09 30.49
C SER A 15 13.33 -31.64 31.90
N THR A 16 12.12 -32.09 32.23
CA THR A 16 11.83 -32.75 33.52
C THR A 16 12.71 -33.97 33.75
N GLU A 17 13.02 -34.71 32.68
CA GLU A 17 13.89 -35.90 32.72
C GLU A 17 15.35 -35.51 32.96
N LYS A 18 15.85 -34.47 32.26
CA LYS A 18 17.22 -33.95 32.47
C LYS A 18 17.41 -33.34 33.85
N CYS A 19 16.36 -32.70 34.38
CA CYS A 19 16.36 -32.14 35.73
C CYS A 19 16.01 -33.18 36.82
N LYS A 20 15.61 -34.40 36.45
CA LYS A 20 15.20 -35.48 37.36
C LYS A 20 14.12 -35.04 38.37
N VAL A 21 13.10 -34.36 37.88
CA VAL A 21 11.96 -33.91 38.69
C VAL A 21 10.73 -34.78 38.45
N ASP A 22 10.01 -35.09 39.52
CA ASP A 22 8.76 -35.83 39.45
C ASP A 22 7.61 -34.97 38.90
N PRO A 23 6.54 -35.58 38.37
CA PRO A 23 5.29 -34.89 38.05
C PRO A 23 4.80 -33.98 39.17
N LEU A 24 4.22 -32.84 38.82
CA LEU A 24 3.72 -31.86 39.79
C LEU A 24 2.21 -31.65 39.64
N VAL A 25 1.51 -31.74 40.77
CA VAL A 25 0.08 -31.44 40.87
C VAL A 25 -0.10 -30.19 41.73
N VAL A 26 -0.74 -29.17 41.17
CA VAL A 26 -1.08 -27.94 41.90
C VAL A 26 -2.59 -27.85 42.03
N GLN A 27 -3.09 -27.78 43.27
CA GLN A 27 -4.51 -27.66 43.58
C GLN A 27 -4.78 -26.40 44.40
N VAL A 28 -5.85 -25.69 44.04
CA VAL A 28 -6.31 -24.51 44.77
C VAL A 28 -7.34 -24.92 45.83
N THR A 29 -6.94 -24.92 47.11
CA THR A 29 -7.81 -25.29 48.24
C THR A 29 -8.46 -24.09 48.93
N GLU A 30 -7.70 -23.00 49.16
CA GLU A 30 -8.14 -21.83 49.95
C GLU A 30 -7.84 -20.47 49.32
N GLN A 31 -6.81 -20.33 48.46
CA GLN A 31 -6.37 -19.05 47.87
C GLN A 31 -7.02 -18.76 46.51
N ASP A 32 -6.97 -17.51 46.03
CA ASP A 32 -7.50 -17.13 44.71
C ASP A 32 -6.64 -17.68 43.55
N SER A 33 -5.35 -17.92 43.77
CA SER A 33 -4.43 -18.56 42.83
C SER A 33 -3.24 -19.22 43.53
N VAL A 34 -2.77 -20.35 43.00
CA VAL A 34 -1.55 -21.05 43.43
C VAL A 34 -0.60 -21.17 42.24
N SER A 35 0.69 -20.94 42.46
CA SER A 35 1.72 -21.04 41.43
C SER A 35 3.02 -21.57 42.03
N GLN A 36 3.40 -22.78 41.65
CA GLN A 36 4.55 -23.49 42.20
C GLN A 36 5.61 -23.72 41.12
N THR A 37 6.87 -23.45 41.44
CA THR A 37 8.01 -23.78 40.56
C THR A 37 8.18 -25.28 40.48
N TRP A 38 8.25 -25.82 39.26
CA TRP A 38 8.39 -27.24 38.98
C TRP A 38 9.83 -27.65 38.73
N PHE A 39 10.51 -26.96 37.83
CA PHE A 39 11.94 -27.14 37.58
C PHE A 39 12.57 -25.86 37.05
N THR A 40 13.89 -25.80 37.14
CA THR A 40 14.69 -24.64 36.75
C THR A 40 15.80 -25.02 35.78
N SER A 41 16.29 -24.03 35.03
CA SER A 41 17.54 -24.13 34.29
C SER A 41 18.75 -24.12 35.21
N GLN A 42 19.91 -24.53 34.69
CA GLN A 42 21.18 -24.08 35.27
C GLN A 42 21.33 -22.55 35.09
N PRO A 43 22.18 -21.87 35.89
CA PRO A 43 22.49 -20.46 35.69
C PRO A 43 22.90 -20.17 34.25
N LEU A 44 22.30 -19.14 33.65
CA LEU A 44 22.51 -18.80 32.25
C LEU A 44 23.91 -18.23 32.04
N SER A 45 24.68 -18.84 31.15
CA SER A 45 25.98 -18.31 30.75
C SER A 45 25.83 -17.04 29.90
N ARG A 46 26.82 -16.15 29.94
CA ARG A 46 26.88 -14.97 29.04
C ARG A 46 26.69 -15.33 27.57
N LYS A 47 27.29 -16.46 27.16
CA LYS A 47 27.21 -17.00 25.79
C LYS A 47 25.79 -17.43 25.42
N PHE A 48 25.04 -17.98 26.37
CA PHE A 48 23.64 -18.32 26.16
C PHE A 48 22.80 -17.06 26.01
N VAL A 49 22.90 -16.13 26.97
CA VAL A 49 22.14 -14.87 26.97
C VAL A 49 22.39 -14.05 25.70
N SER A 50 23.65 -13.98 25.23
CA SER A 50 23.99 -13.24 24.02
C SER A 50 23.60 -13.94 22.72
N ARG A 51 23.25 -15.23 22.75
CA ARG A 51 22.98 -16.03 21.55
C ARG A 51 21.57 -16.58 21.47
N VAL A 52 20.82 -16.62 22.57
CA VAL A 52 19.47 -17.15 22.57
C VAL A 52 18.59 -16.30 21.65
N ALA A 53 18.03 -16.96 20.65
CA ALA A 53 17.16 -16.38 19.64
C ALA A 53 15.71 -16.66 19.97
N GLU A 54 15.44 -17.82 20.57
CA GLU A 54 14.11 -18.34 20.84
C GLU A 54 14.13 -19.27 22.05
N ILE A 55 13.07 -19.20 22.87
CA ILE A 55 12.75 -20.18 23.90
C ILE A 55 11.27 -20.57 23.77
N GLN A 56 10.96 -21.87 23.78
CA GLN A 56 9.59 -22.37 23.84
C GLN A 56 9.47 -23.46 24.92
N LEU A 57 8.46 -23.33 25.80
CA LEU A 57 8.10 -24.38 26.76
C LEU A 57 7.04 -25.29 26.14
N CYS A 58 7.22 -26.60 26.28
CA CYS A 58 6.24 -27.63 25.94
C CYS A 58 5.98 -28.51 27.17
N THR A 59 4.72 -28.86 27.41
CA THR A 59 4.29 -29.63 28.59
C THR A 59 3.34 -30.75 28.17
N ASP A 60 3.40 -31.89 28.86
CA ASP A 60 2.36 -32.91 28.85
C ASP A 60 1.57 -32.75 30.15
N SER A 61 0.35 -32.23 30.05
CA SER A 61 -0.44 -31.82 31.22
C SER A 61 -1.94 -31.93 30.97
N HIS A 62 -2.72 -31.94 32.05
CA HIS A 62 -4.18 -31.82 31.98
C HIS A 62 -4.73 -31.07 33.20
N ASP A 63 -5.96 -30.59 33.05
CA ASP A 63 -6.74 -29.95 34.10
C ASP A 63 -7.58 -30.98 34.90
N GLN A 64 -8.30 -30.56 35.96
CA GLN A 64 -9.19 -31.43 36.76
C GLN A 64 -10.41 -32.00 36.01
N GLY A 65 -10.57 -31.73 34.72
CA GLY A 65 -11.79 -32.05 33.96
C GLY A 65 -12.98 -31.14 34.31
N ALA A 66 -14.19 -31.49 33.87
CA ALA A 66 -15.39 -30.67 34.04
C ALA A 66 -15.96 -30.75 35.48
N ALA A 67 -15.33 -30.01 36.41
CA ALA A 67 -15.94 -29.68 37.69
C ALA A 67 -16.18 -28.15 37.75
N ALA A 68 -17.41 -27.78 37.38
CA ALA A 68 -18.08 -26.51 37.64
C ALA A 68 -17.32 -25.22 37.27
N LEU A 69 -17.42 -24.77 36.01
CA LEU A 69 -17.45 -23.34 35.61
C LEU A 69 -17.71 -23.24 34.09
N ALA A 70 -18.95 -23.50 33.66
CA ALA A 70 -19.38 -23.28 32.29
C ALA A 70 -19.18 -21.78 31.94
N GLY A 71 -18.26 -21.49 31.01
CA GLY A 71 -18.03 -20.16 30.45
C GLY A 71 -16.79 -19.38 30.93
N ALA A 72 -15.93 -19.94 31.79
CA ALA A 72 -14.83 -19.16 32.39
C ALA A 72 -13.44 -19.30 31.72
N GLY A 73 -13.30 -20.10 30.65
CA GLY A 73 -12.01 -20.46 30.05
C GLY A 73 -11.15 -21.32 30.99
N SER A 74 -9.95 -21.71 30.53
CA SER A 74 -9.03 -22.54 31.31
C SER A 74 -8.56 -21.82 32.58
N GLN A 75 -8.56 -22.52 33.72
CA GLN A 75 -8.14 -21.97 35.01
C GLN A 75 -6.73 -22.43 35.41
N THR A 76 -6.05 -23.17 34.54
CA THR A 76 -4.72 -23.71 34.79
C THR A 76 -3.79 -23.42 33.61
N TRP A 77 -2.56 -23.04 33.93
CA TRP A 77 -1.58 -22.56 32.96
C TRP A 77 -0.15 -22.82 33.44
N PHE A 78 0.81 -22.50 32.56
CA PHE A 78 2.23 -22.58 32.84
C PHE A 78 2.90 -21.24 32.61
N ASP A 79 3.75 -20.82 33.55
CA ASP A 79 4.55 -19.62 33.41
C ASP A 79 6.04 -19.95 33.27
N ILE A 80 6.77 -19.08 32.57
CA ILE A 80 8.22 -19.00 32.60
C ILE A 80 8.59 -17.77 33.43
N ALA A 81 9.33 -17.95 34.51
CA ALA A 81 9.82 -16.88 35.38
C ALA A 81 11.34 -16.79 35.35
N ILE A 82 11.88 -15.61 35.64
CA ILE A 82 13.33 -15.42 35.84
C ILE A 82 13.61 -15.33 37.34
N LEU A 83 14.52 -16.16 37.83
CA LEU A 83 15.12 -16.04 39.16
C LEU A 83 16.51 -15.38 39.02
N PRO A 84 16.93 -14.53 39.97
CA PRO A 84 18.22 -13.84 39.90
C PRO A 84 19.43 -14.77 40.11
N SER A 85 19.23 -15.96 40.69
CA SER A 85 20.26 -16.98 40.90
C SER A 85 19.62 -18.35 41.17
N ALA A 86 20.43 -19.41 41.18
CA ALA A 86 19.96 -20.77 41.46
C ALA A 86 19.43 -20.97 42.89
N ASP A 87 19.93 -20.21 43.86
CA ASP A 87 19.53 -20.32 45.27
C ASP A 87 18.31 -19.43 45.60
N SER A 88 17.86 -18.61 44.66
CA SER A 88 16.74 -17.69 44.88
C SER A 88 15.41 -18.40 44.74
N THR A 89 14.56 -18.30 45.75
CA THR A 89 13.13 -18.68 45.67
C THR A 89 12.24 -17.51 45.23
N GLU A 90 12.78 -16.30 45.17
CA GLU A 90 12.06 -15.09 44.76
C GLU A 90 12.26 -14.79 43.26
N ILE A 91 11.19 -14.33 42.62
CA ILE A 91 11.17 -13.93 41.21
C ILE A 91 11.88 -12.60 41.04
N LYS A 92 12.75 -12.52 40.03
CA LYS A 92 13.45 -11.30 39.64
C LYS A 92 12.43 -10.22 39.30
N ARG A 93 12.65 -8.99 39.80
CA ARG A 93 11.81 -7.83 39.50
C ARG A 93 12.52 -6.86 38.57
N SER A 94 11.76 -6.18 37.72
CA SER A 94 12.23 -5.06 36.91
C SER A 94 12.57 -3.86 37.78
N LYS A 95 13.23 -2.84 37.18
CA LYS A 95 13.44 -1.54 37.84
C LYS A 95 12.13 -0.85 38.25
N SER A 96 11.02 -1.18 37.60
CA SER A 96 9.68 -0.67 37.94
C SER A 96 8.91 -1.54 38.94
N GLY A 97 9.55 -2.58 39.52
CA GLY A 97 8.96 -3.47 40.52
C GLY A 97 8.11 -4.63 39.96
N ARG A 98 7.99 -4.74 38.64
CA ARG A 98 7.22 -5.80 37.97
C ARG A 98 7.95 -7.13 38.07
N GLU A 99 7.25 -8.20 38.44
CA GLU A 99 7.80 -9.56 38.40
C GLU A 99 8.08 -10.02 36.97
N MET A 100 9.25 -10.61 36.75
CA MET A 100 9.69 -11.15 35.47
C MET A 100 9.08 -12.53 35.24
N VAL A 101 7.78 -12.55 34.95
CA VAL A 101 6.97 -13.75 34.70
C VAL A 101 6.20 -13.58 33.40
N TRP A 102 6.21 -14.61 32.56
CA TRP A 102 5.47 -14.65 31.31
C TRP A 102 4.67 -15.95 31.22
N THR A 103 3.40 -15.84 30.86
CA THR A 103 2.56 -17.00 30.62
C THR A 103 2.91 -17.67 29.31
N SER A 104 3.27 -18.96 29.38
CA SER A 104 3.60 -19.77 28.22
C SER A 104 2.33 -20.20 27.48
N HIS A 105 1.42 -20.88 28.17
CA HIS A 105 0.16 -21.37 27.63
C HIS A 105 -0.79 -21.82 28.75
N PHE A 106 -2.07 -21.96 28.41
CA PHE A 106 -3.10 -22.54 29.25
C PHE A 106 -3.33 -24.02 28.87
N ASN A 107 -3.78 -24.85 29.82
CA ASN A 107 -4.25 -26.19 29.49
C ASN A 107 -5.48 -26.11 28.57
N GLN A 108 -5.54 -26.98 27.56
CA GLN A 108 -6.74 -27.12 26.73
C GLN A 108 -7.85 -27.82 27.52
N ILE A 109 -9.07 -27.29 27.43
CA ILE A 109 -10.25 -27.93 28.00
C ILE A 109 -10.72 -28.98 26.99
N SER A 110 -10.55 -30.27 27.32
CA SER A 110 -11.04 -31.36 26.47
C SER A 110 -12.58 -31.35 26.40
N PRO A 111 -13.18 -31.44 25.19
CA PRO A 111 -14.62 -31.66 25.04
C PRO A 111 -15.03 -33.10 25.38
N ASP A 112 -14.09 -34.06 25.38
CA ASP A 112 -14.34 -35.41 25.87
C ASP A 112 -14.11 -35.44 27.39
N HIS A 113 -15.21 -35.43 28.13
CA HIS A 113 -15.32 -35.21 29.56
C HIS A 113 -14.86 -36.39 30.45
N SER A 114 -14.26 -37.43 29.86
CA SER A 114 -14.01 -38.72 30.52
C SER A 114 -12.53 -39.06 30.77
N LEU A 115 -11.60 -38.27 30.24
CA LEU A 115 -10.19 -38.63 30.21
C LEU A 115 -9.31 -37.62 30.97
N ASN A 116 -8.90 -37.97 32.20
CA ASN A 116 -7.77 -37.35 32.92
C ASN A 116 -6.43 -37.80 32.28
N VAL A 117 -6.28 -37.56 30.99
CA VAL A 117 -5.11 -37.99 30.22
C VAL A 117 -4.28 -36.76 29.88
N PRO A 118 -2.97 -36.73 30.22
CA PRO A 118 -2.09 -35.65 29.83
C PRO A 118 -2.07 -35.45 28.31
N VAL A 119 -2.27 -34.20 27.88
CA VAL A 119 -2.15 -33.79 26.47
C VAL A 119 -0.91 -32.92 26.32
N ARG A 120 -0.24 -33.03 25.17
CA ARG A 120 0.93 -32.21 24.85
C ARG A 120 0.50 -30.81 24.43
N HIS A 121 1.01 -29.80 25.12
CA HIS A 121 0.83 -28.39 24.83
C HIS A 121 2.13 -27.76 24.37
N PHE A 122 2.08 -27.04 23.25
CA PHE A 122 3.20 -26.22 22.76
C PHE A 122 2.95 -24.77 23.18
N GLY A 123 3.82 -24.24 24.01
CA GLY A 123 3.72 -22.91 24.56
C GLY A 123 4.04 -21.79 23.59
N THR A 124 3.84 -20.56 24.03
CA THR A 124 4.29 -19.36 23.32
C THR A 124 5.78 -19.44 23.05
N VAL A 125 6.14 -19.08 21.81
CA VAL A 125 7.52 -18.93 21.37
C VAL A 125 8.02 -17.54 21.81
N PHE A 126 8.94 -17.51 22.77
CA PHE A 126 9.59 -16.29 23.23
C PHE A 126 10.86 -16.05 22.42
N ASP A 127 10.74 -15.30 21.34
CA ASP A 127 11.89 -14.86 20.55
C ASP A 127 12.47 -13.52 21.06
N ARG A 128 13.48 -12.98 20.38
CA ARG A 128 14.16 -11.73 20.79
C ARG A 128 13.27 -10.49 20.84
N ARG A 129 12.07 -10.54 20.25
CA ARG A 129 11.07 -9.48 20.34
C ARG A 129 10.27 -9.56 21.65
N ALA A 130 10.33 -10.70 22.34
CA ALA A 130 9.67 -10.87 23.63
C ALA A 130 10.52 -10.28 24.76
N ASP A 131 9.86 -9.52 25.64
CA ASP A 131 10.47 -8.91 26.83
C ASP A 131 11.24 -9.95 27.70
N LEU A 132 10.84 -11.23 27.65
CA LEU A 132 11.48 -12.33 28.36
C LEU A 132 12.97 -12.41 28.06
N LEU A 133 13.37 -12.49 26.78
CA LEU A 133 14.78 -12.65 26.41
C LEU A 133 15.59 -11.38 26.67
N ALA A 134 14.96 -10.20 26.54
CA ALA A 134 15.61 -8.91 26.83
C ALA A 134 15.92 -8.71 28.32
N CYS A 135 15.21 -9.42 29.20
CA CYS A 135 15.36 -9.33 30.65
C CYS A 135 16.37 -10.34 31.22
N LEU A 136 16.89 -11.26 30.40
CA LEU A 136 17.91 -12.22 30.80
C LEU A 136 19.27 -11.56 31.00
N ALA A 137 19.90 -11.87 32.11
CA ALA A 137 21.29 -11.53 32.43
C ALA A 137 22.09 -12.80 32.67
N GLU A 138 23.41 -12.70 32.57
CA GLU A 138 24.30 -13.77 33.00
C GLU A 138 24.07 -14.09 34.49
N GLY A 139 23.96 -15.37 34.83
CA GLY A 139 23.68 -15.85 36.18
C GLY A 139 22.19 -16.00 36.52
N ASP A 140 21.29 -15.43 35.72
CA ASP A 140 19.85 -15.65 35.87
C ASP A 140 19.50 -17.14 35.71
N VAL A 141 18.34 -17.53 36.22
CA VAL A 141 17.80 -18.89 36.10
C VAL A 141 16.37 -18.83 35.57
N LEU A 142 16.05 -19.63 34.55
CA LEU A 142 14.67 -19.79 34.08
C LEU A 142 13.95 -20.82 34.93
N ALA A 143 12.80 -20.44 35.49
CA ALA A 143 11.95 -21.27 36.31
C ALA A 143 10.62 -21.54 35.60
N ILE A 144 10.27 -22.83 35.46
CA ILE A 144 8.99 -23.25 34.91
C ILE A 144 8.00 -23.43 36.06
N ARG A 145 6.85 -22.76 35.99
CA ARG A 145 5.85 -22.76 37.06
C ARG A 145 4.57 -23.40 36.59
N VAL A 146 3.98 -24.21 37.47
CA VAL A 146 2.65 -24.82 37.31
C VAL A 146 1.67 -23.98 38.09
N CYS A 147 0.64 -23.47 37.40
CA CYS A 147 -0.26 -22.48 37.93
C CYS A 147 -1.71 -22.94 37.83
N ALA A 148 -2.49 -22.60 38.86
CA ALA A 148 -3.92 -22.82 38.93
C ALA A 148 -4.59 -21.65 39.66
N ARG A 149 -5.80 -21.27 39.24
CA ARG A 149 -6.60 -20.24 39.92
C ARG A 149 -8.01 -20.72 40.21
N ARG A 150 -8.62 -20.11 41.23
CA ARG A 150 -9.94 -20.45 41.80
C ARG A 150 -9.99 -21.80 42.50
N ARG A 151 -10.71 -21.81 43.62
CA ARG A 151 -10.94 -23.00 44.45
C ARG A 151 -11.50 -24.15 43.62
N GLY A 152 -10.87 -25.31 43.73
CA GLY A 152 -11.25 -26.53 43.01
C GLY A 152 -10.48 -26.80 41.71
N SER A 153 -9.71 -25.83 41.21
CA SER A 153 -8.84 -26.05 40.05
C SER A 153 -7.62 -26.90 40.43
N VAL A 154 -7.28 -27.87 39.57
CA VAL A 154 -6.13 -28.78 39.71
C VAL A 154 -5.38 -28.86 38.38
N ASN A 155 -4.13 -28.39 38.36
CA ASN A 155 -3.22 -28.55 37.23
C ASN A 155 -2.32 -29.75 37.47
N THR A 156 -2.41 -30.78 36.62
CA THR A 156 -1.55 -31.96 36.68
C THR A 156 -0.54 -31.90 35.54
N ALA A 157 0.73 -31.66 35.89
CA ALA A 157 1.84 -31.59 34.95
C ALA A 157 2.70 -32.85 35.04
N THR A 158 2.83 -33.59 33.94
CA THR A 158 3.48 -34.91 33.94
C THR A 158 4.88 -34.90 33.35
N ARG A 159 5.08 -34.27 32.20
CA ARG A 159 6.39 -34.08 31.56
C ARG A 159 6.48 -32.67 30.98
N ALA A 160 7.69 -32.15 30.85
CA ALA A 160 7.91 -30.91 30.12
C ALA A 160 9.33 -30.80 29.58
N PHE A 161 9.47 -30.01 28.54
CA PHE A 161 10.75 -29.64 27.98
C PHE A 161 10.73 -28.22 27.44
N VAL A 162 11.90 -27.59 27.45
CA VAL A 162 12.14 -26.26 26.92
C VAL A 162 13.11 -26.41 25.75
N THR A 163 12.70 -25.94 24.58
CA THR A 163 13.62 -25.75 23.45
C THR A 163 14.24 -24.37 23.58
N ALA A 164 15.54 -24.27 23.29
CA ALA A 164 16.20 -22.98 23.11
C ALA A 164 17.04 -23.03 21.86
N HIS A 165 16.73 -22.14 20.92
CA HIS A 165 17.52 -21.98 19.71
C HIS A 165 18.56 -20.89 19.93
N LEU A 166 19.83 -21.29 19.91
CA LEU A 166 20.96 -20.36 19.94
C LEU A 166 21.32 -19.98 18.51
N PHE A 167 21.44 -18.69 18.23
CA PHE A 167 22.13 -18.22 17.04
C PHE A 167 23.56 -18.76 17.04
N THR A 168 24.04 -19.29 15.92
CA THR A 168 25.42 -19.78 15.76
C THR A 168 26.25 -18.65 15.17
N PRO A 169 27.35 -18.18 15.81
CA PRO A 169 28.28 -17.31 15.12
C PRO A 169 28.92 -18.10 13.99
N GLN A 170 28.74 -17.59 12.77
CA GLN A 170 29.59 -17.76 11.60
C GLN A 170 29.84 -19.20 11.10
N ASN A 171 29.37 -19.51 9.90
CA ASN A 171 30.17 -20.30 8.97
C ASN A 171 30.66 -19.36 7.87
N TRP A 172 31.89 -18.88 8.02
CA TRP A 172 32.67 -18.41 6.88
C TRP A 172 32.99 -19.65 6.05
N THR A 173 32.49 -19.71 4.83
CA THR A 173 33.09 -20.57 3.81
C THR A 173 33.71 -19.65 2.79
N LEU A 174 34.99 -19.32 2.99
CA LEU A 174 35.86 -19.16 1.82
C LEU A 174 35.74 -20.48 1.05
N THR A 175 35.80 -20.48 -0.27
CA THR A 175 35.93 -21.70 -1.08
C THR A 175 37.30 -22.36 -0.86
N ASN A 176 37.56 -22.78 0.37
CA ASN A 176 38.61 -23.70 0.77
C ASN A 176 38.16 -24.39 2.07
N SER A 177 38.51 -25.66 2.25
CA SER A 177 38.01 -26.56 3.30
C SER A 177 38.47 -26.22 4.74
N THR A 178 38.84 -24.98 4.99
CA THR A 178 39.39 -24.49 6.26
C THR A 178 38.55 -23.32 6.76
N ILE A 179 37.83 -23.56 7.86
CA ILE A 179 37.14 -22.53 8.64
C ILE A 179 38.20 -21.51 9.11
N PRO A 180 38.12 -20.23 8.70
CA PRO A 180 39.06 -19.22 9.17
C PRO A 180 38.95 -19.06 10.69
N LYS A 181 40.08 -19.10 11.38
CA LYS A 181 40.16 -18.56 12.73
C LYS A 181 39.92 -17.05 12.65
N HIS A 182 39.28 -16.53 13.70
CA HIS A 182 38.88 -15.14 13.91
C HIS A 182 40.13 -14.23 14.01
N GLU A 183 40.89 -14.07 12.92
CA GLU A 183 41.98 -13.10 12.80
C GLU A 183 41.47 -11.87 12.05
N ALA A 184 41.84 -10.69 12.57
CA ALA A 184 41.21 -9.39 12.36
C ALA A 184 41.39 -8.76 10.97
N GLU A 185 41.59 -9.55 9.91
CA GLU A 185 41.82 -9.05 8.55
C GLU A 185 40.86 -9.75 7.57
N ILE A 186 40.00 -8.96 6.92
CA ILE A 186 39.10 -9.43 5.86
C ILE A 186 39.97 -9.83 4.65
N LYS A 187 39.71 -11.02 4.10
CA LYS A 187 40.50 -11.60 3.01
C LYS A 187 39.78 -11.39 1.70
N ASP A 188 40.55 -11.22 0.64
CA ASP A 188 40.03 -11.33 -0.72
C ASP A 188 39.27 -12.65 -0.87
N GLY A 189 37.98 -12.58 -1.18
CA GLY A 189 37.17 -13.77 -1.42
C GLY A 189 35.69 -13.50 -1.67
N VAL A 190 34.97 -14.58 -1.97
CA VAL A 190 33.51 -14.60 -1.99
C VAL A 190 33.03 -15.12 -0.64
N TYR A 191 32.22 -14.32 0.03
CA TYR A 191 31.59 -14.62 1.31
C TYR A 191 30.15 -15.05 1.06
N THR A 192 29.67 -16.05 1.80
CA THR A 192 28.28 -16.51 1.72
C THR A 192 27.64 -16.50 3.10
N PHE A 193 26.61 -15.68 3.28
CA PHE A 193 25.78 -15.64 4.48
C PHE A 193 24.54 -16.49 4.24
N SER A 194 24.39 -17.59 5.00
CA SER A 194 23.26 -18.50 4.85
C SER A 194 22.22 -18.28 5.93
N ALA A 195 20.93 -18.33 5.57
CA ALA A 195 19.84 -18.34 6.54
C ALA A 195 19.91 -19.61 7.41
N THR A 196 19.75 -19.46 8.72
CA THR A 196 19.73 -20.60 9.66
C THR A 196 18.33 -21.12 9.94
N THR A 197 17.30 -20.34 9.61
CA THR A 197 15.88 -20.66 9.81
C THR A 197 15.08 -20.27 8.57
N SER A 198 13.91 -20.86 8.40
CA SER A 198 12.93 -20.37 7.43
C SER A 198 12.26 -19.09 7.94
N CYS A 199 11.84 -18.20 7.04
CA CYS A 199 11.05 -17.01 7.36
C CYS A 199 9.67 -17.11 6.73
N LEU A 200 8.63 -16.76 7.48
CA LEU A 200 7.27 -16.64 7.00
C LEU A 200 6.77 -15.22 7.23
N VAL A 201 6.34 -14.56 6.17
CA VAL A 201 5.65 -13.27 6.23
C VAL A 201 4.27 -13.44 5.64
N ARG A 202 3.22 -12.98 6.33
CA ARG A 202 1.83 -13.00 5.85
C ARG A 202 1.26 -11.59 5.86
N ALA A 203 0.63 -11.21 4.75
CA ALA A 203 -0.12 -9.97 4.66
C ALA A 203 -1.61 -10.22 4.98
N GLU A 204 -2.11 -9.50 5.98
CA GLU A 204 -3.51 -9.54 6.42
C GLU A 204 -4.35 -8.40 5.80
N ASP A 205 -3.67 -7.40 5.24
CA ASP A 205 -4.23 -6.18 4.69
C ASP A 205 -3.42 -5.73 3.46
N SER A 206 -3.74 -4.56 2.91
CA SER A 206 -3.02 -4.00 1.74
C SER A 206 -1.63 -3.43 2.07
N LYS A 207 -1.19 -3.47 3.33
CA LYS A 207 0.10 -2.90 3.71
C LYS A 207 1.21 -3.92 3.47
N VAL A 208 2.41 -3.40 3.26
CA VAL A 208 3.61 -4.24 3.24
C VAL A 208 3.83 -4.81 4.64
N ARG A 209 3.87 -6.13 4.73
CA ARG A 209 4.38 -6.86 5.90
C ARG A 209 5.77 -7.34 5.55
N SER A 210 6.69 -7.23 6.50
CA SER A 210 8.06 -7.64 6.28
C SER A 210 8.76 -8.11 7.54
N SER A 211 9.84 -8.85 7.35
CA SER A 211 10.72 -9.33 8.41
C SER A 211 12.17 -9.36 7.93
N ILE A 212 13.11 -8.99 8.79
CA ILE A 212 14.54 -9.17 8.54
C ILE A 212 14.86 -10.65 8.77
N TRP A 213 15.32 -11.33 7.72
CA TRP A 213 15.51 -12.78 7.72
C TRP A 213 16.96 -13.19 7.99
N MET A 214 17.93 -12.51 7.39
CA MET A 214 19.35 -12.74 7.65
C MET A 214 20.14 -11.45 7.52
N THR A 215 21.32 -11.42 8.13
CA THR A 215 22.19 -10.25 8.17
C THR A 215 23.65 -10.66 7.95
N SER A 216 24.44 -9.75 7.37
CA SER A 216 25.89 -9.80 7.44
C SER A 216 26.37 -9.42 8.84
N PRO A 217 27.66 -9.63 9.16
CA PRO A 217 28.31 -8.90 10.24
C PRO A 217 28.23 -7.39 10.02
N ALA A 218 28.43 -6.64 11.10
CA ALA A 218 28.70 -5.21 11.00
C ALA A 218 29.96 -5.00 10.14
N LEU A 219 29.84 -4.16 9.12
CA LEU A 219 30.90 -3.89 8.16
C LEU A 219 31.79 -2.78 8.70
N ASP A 220 33.10 -3.00 8.69
CA ASP A 220 34.07 -1.95 8.93
C ASP A 220 34.34 -1.15 7.64
N ARG A 221 35.11 -0.06 7.76
CA ARG A 221 35.41 0.79 6.60
C ARG A 221 36.13 0.03 5.48
N ALA A 222 37.04 -0.89 5.82
CA ALA A 222 37.78 -1.68 4.85
C ALA A 222 36.85 -2.61 4.05
N ALA A 223 35.94 -3.30 4.74
CA ALA A 223 34.92 -4.16 4.12
C ALA A 223 34.03 -3.39 3.14
N ILE A 224 33.60 -2.18 3.54
CA ILE A 224 32.75 -1.31 2.72
C ILE A 224 33.52 -0.87 1.47
N ASP A 225 34.75 -0.41 1.61
CA ASP A 225 35.55 0.09 0.48
C ASP A 225 35.90 -1.03 -0.52
N GLN A 226 36.10 -2.26 -0.03
CA GLN A 226 36.46 -3.45 -0.80
C GLN A 226 35.26 -4.26 -1.33
N LEU A 227 34.03 -3.84 -1.02
CA LEU A 227 32.81 -4.50 -1.52
C LEU A 227 32.74 -4.39 -3.06
N GLU A 228 32.68 -5.52 -3.76
CA GLU A 228 32.59 -5.55 -5.23
C GLU A 228 31.22 -6.01 -5.72
N SER A 229 30.61 -6.97 -5.04
CA SER A 229 29.29 -7.44 -5.43
C SER A 229 28.47 -8.05 -4.31
N VAL A 230 27.15 -8.04 -4.51
CA VAL A 230 26.16 -8.66 -3.63
C VAL A 230 25.11 -9.36 -4.48
N GLN A 231 24.73 -10.59 -4.12
CA GLN A 231 23.63 -11.31 -4.75
C GLN A 231 22.93 -12.23 -3.74
N LEU A 232 21.60 -12.30 -3.81
CA LEU A 232 20.82 -13.19 -2.95
C LEU A 232 20.27 -14.37 -3.75
N PHE A 233 20.39 -15.57 -3.19
CA PHE A 233 19.77 -16.79 -3.69
C PHE A 233 18.75 -17.29 -2.67
N THR A 234 17.55 -17.71 -3.10
CA THR A 234 16.51 -18.21 -2.18
C THR A 234 15.84 -19.49 -2.69
N ARG A 235 15.37 -20.33 -1.76
CA ARG A 235 14.28 -21.29 -2.00
C ARG A 235 13.08 -20.81 -1.22
N SER A 236 12.03 -20.40 -1.91
CA SER A 236 10.88 -19.73 -1.32
C SER A 236 9.59 -20.07 -2.06
N ARG A 237 8.43 -19.73 -1.47
CA ARG A 237 7.11 -19.83 -2.10
C ARG A 237 6.19 -18.68 -1.69
N PHE A 238 5.30 -18.24 -2.57
CA PHE A 238 4.41 -17.11 -2.34
C PHE A 238 3.07 -17.51 -1.67
N GLN A 239 2.59 -18.74 -1.84
CA GLN A 239 1.34 -19.21 -1.21
C GLN A 239 1.41 -20.70 -0.89
N ARG A 240 0.56 -21.19 0.02
CA ARG A 240 0.43 -22.62 0.34
C ARG A 240 -0.65 -23.22 -0.56
N LEU A 241 -0.34 -24.29 -1.28
CA LEU A 241 -1.34 -25.03 -2.05
C LEU A 241 -2.42 -25.60 -1.09
N PRO A 242 -3.72 -25.44 -1.41
CA PRO A 242 -4.78 -26.22 -0.75
C PRO A 242 -4.52 -27.72 -0.96
N GLU A 243 -4.91 -28.56 0.00
CA GLU A 243 -4.75 -30.02 -0.10
C GLU A 243 -5.54 -30.64 -1.27
N GLU A 244 -6.48 -29.89 -1.87
CA GLU A 244 -7.27 -30.29 -3.03
C GLU A 244 -6.98 -29.43 -4.28
N GLY A 245 -5.92 -29.79 -5.01
CA GLY A 245 -5.87 -29.80 -6.49
C GLY A 245 -6.15 -28.55 -7.34
N VAL A 246 -6.54 -27.40 -6.79
CA VAL A 246 -6.82 -26.18 -7.56
C VAL A 246 -5.87 -25.07 -7.08
N SER A 247 -4.77 -24.90 -7.82
CA SER A 247 -4.04 -23.63 -7.79
C SER A 247 -4.93 -22.61 -8.53
N PRO A 248 -5.27 -21.46 -7.94
CA PRO A 248 -5.63 -20.32 -8.76
C PRO A 248 -4.41 -20.10 -9.66
N ALA A 249 -4.58 -20.26 -10.97
CA ALA A 249 -3.55 -19.88 -11.92
C ALA A 249 -3.43 -18.36 -11.81
N ILE A 250 -2.50 -17.89 -10.97
CA ILE A 250 -2.02 -16.52 -11.08
C ILE A 250 -1.30 -16.52 -12.43
N GLU A 251 -1.86 -15.82 -13.42
CA GLU A 251 -1.19 -15.58 -14.68
C GLU A 251 0.22 -15.08 -14.36
N ALA A 252 1.23 -15.86 -14.76
CA ALA A 252 2.60 -15.69 -14.34
C ALA A 252 3.11 -14.29 -14.77
N LYS A 253 3.11 -13.33 -13.83
CA LYS A 253 3.91 -12.09 -13.84
C LYS A 253 3.73 -11.17 -12.62
N ASP A 254 2.64 -11.27 -11.85
CA ASP A 254 2.39 -10.35 -10.73
C ASP A 254 2.51 -11.07 -9.37
N SER A 255 3.70 -11.01 -8.74
CA SER A 255 3.91 -11.50 -7.37
C SER A 255 3.99 -10.36 -6.37
N PHE A 256 3.13 -10.39 -5.36
CA PHE A 256 3.14 -9.43 -4.23
C PHE A 256 3.91 -9.96 -3.03
N SER A 257 4.91 -10.79 -3.29
CA SER A 257 5.87 -11.31 -2.33
C SER A 257 7.26 -11.22 -2.91
N TRP A 258 8.21 -10.62 -2.18
CA TRP A 258 9.54 -10.34 -2.71
C TRP A 258 10.60 -10.31 -1.62
N PHE A 259 11.85 -10.20 -2.04
CA PHE A 259 13.02 -10.11 -1.19
C PHE A 259 13.77 -8.82 -1.47
N ASP A 260 14.14 -8.09 -0.43
CA ASP A 260 15.00 -6.92 -0.52
C ASP A 260 16.35 -7.18 0.13
N ILE A 261 17.40 -6.59 -0.44
CA ILE A 261 18.68 -6.32 0.23
C ILE A 261 18.55 -4.95 0.91
N VAL A 262 18.81 -4.87 2.20
CA VAL A 262 18.64 -3.65 2.98
C VAL A 262 19.87 -3.32 3.80
N ILE A 263 20.08 -2.03 4.08
CA ILE A 263 21.09 -1.57 5.04
C ILE A 263 20.41 -1.37 6.39
N LEU A 264 21.04 -1.89 7.45
CA LEU A 264 20.62 -1.72 8.84
C LEU A 264 21.66 -0.90 9.61
N ASP A 265 21.22 -0.08 10.56
CA ASP A 265 22.13 0.68 11.45
C ASP A 265 22.98 -0.25 12.34
N SER A 266 22.47 -1.44 12.67
CA SER A 266 23.17 -2.41 13.51
C SER A 266 22.64 -3.85 13.28
N PRO A 267 23.37 -4.89 13.72
CA PRO A 267 22.90 -6.28 13.62
C PRO A 267 21.59 -6.56 14.37
N SER A 268 21.22 -5.72 15.33
CA SER A 268 19.97 -5.83 16.11
C SER A 268 18.80 -5.02 15.53
N ALA A 269 19.04 -4.19 14.51
CA ALA A 269 17.97 -3.37 13.94
C ALA A 269 16.96 -4.26 13.20
N THR A 270 15.67 -3.96 13.36
CA THR A 270 14.57 -4.70 12.74
C THR A 270 13.91 -3.94 11.60
N THR A 271 14.33 -2.70 11.38
CA THR A 271 13.85 -1.82 10.31
C THR A 271 15.05 -1.35 9.49
N PRO A 272 14.91 -1.24 8.16
CA PRO A 272 15.96 -0.65 7.34
C PRO A 272 16.29 0.76 7.79
N ARG A 273 17.56 1.12 7.61
CA ARG A 273 18.08 2.46 7.83
C ARG A 273 17.34 3.43 6.89
N ILE A 274 16.92 4.56 7.45
CA ILE A 274 16.27 5.65 6.70
C ILE A 274 17.18 6.86 6.76
N VAL A 275 17.59 7.36 5.60
CA VAL A 275 18.41 8.57 5.47
C VAL A 275 17.65 9.52 4.59
N ASN A 276 17.45 10.77 5.04
CA ASN A 276 16.83 11.81 4.24
C ASN A 276 15.42 11.40 3.71
N GLY A 277 14.65 10.66 4.52
CA GLY A 277 13.34 10.13 4.13
C GLY A 277 13.36 8.92 3.18
N VAL A 278 14.54 8.49 2.71
CA VAL A 278 14.74 7.33 1.83
C VAL A 278 15.12 6.10 2.65
N THR A 279 14.39 5.01 2.47
CA THR A 279 14.65 3.71 3.05
C THR A 279 15.70 2.99 2.23
N LEU A 280 16.82 2.64 2.87
CA LEU A 280 17.97 2.00 2.22
C LEU A 280 17.70 0.52 1.93
N CYS A 281 16.99 0.28 0.83
CA CYS A 281 16.58 -1.04 0.37
C CYS A 281 16.65 -1.15 -1.17
N TRP A 282 16.98 -2.36 -1.62
CA TRP A 282 17.10 -2.74 -3.02
C TRP A 282 16.40 -4.07 -3.28
N LEU A 283 15.53 -4.10 -4.29
CA LEU A 283 14.79 -5.29 -4.70
C LEU A 283 15.79 -6.32 -5.21
N SER A 284 15.78 -7.50 -4.59
CA SER A 284 16.57 -8.62 -5.09
C SER A 284 15.81 -9.39 -6.15
N HIS A 285 14.59 -9.82 -5.84
CA HIS A 285 13.70 -10.53 -6.76
C HIS A 285 12.31 -10.67 -6.15
N GLN A 286 11.32 -10.82 -7.02
CA GLN A 286 9.98 -11.26 -6.64
C GLN A 286 9.92 -12.78 -6.54
N ASN A 287 9.08 -13.29 -5.66
CA ASN A 287 8.89 -14.71 -5.46
C ASN A 287 7.87 -15.25 -6.48
N VAL A 288 8.31 -16.07 -7.44
CA VAL A 288 7.51 -16.45 -8.60
C VAL A 288 6.90 -17.87 -8.54
N THR A 289 7.01 -18.58 -7.41
CA THR A 289 6.46 -19.95 -7.28
C THR A 289 5.60 -20.15 -6.03
N ASN A 290 4.56 -21.00 -6.11
CA ASN A 290 3.75 -21.45 -4.97
C ASN A 290 4.28 -22.76 -4.35
N ASP A 291 5.32 -23.35 -4.93
CA ASP A 291 5.97 -24.57 -4.45
C ASP A 291 7.42 -24.31 -4.01
N PHE A 292 8.05 -25.30 -3.38
CA PHE A 292 9.50 -25.25 -3.24
C PHE A 292 10.12 -25.70 -4.55
N SER A 293 10.55 -24.74 -5.37
CA SER A 293 11.25 -25.06 -6.60
C SER A 293 12.45 -25.96 -6.33
N ARG A 294 12.64 -26.99 -7.18
CA ARG A 294 13.79 -27.91 -7.08
C ARG A 294 15.13 -27.18 -7.26
N THR A 295 15.11 -26.05 -7.97
CA THR A 295 16.23 -25.13 -8.20
C THR A 295 15.93 -23.80 -7.53
N GLY A 296 16.78 -23.32 -6.63
CA GLY A 296 16.59 -22.00 -5.99
C GLY A 296 16.57 -20.85 -7.00
N GLN A 297 15.95 -19.74 -6.61
CA GLN A 297 15.91 -18.49 -7.37
C GLN A 297 17.19 -17.68 -7.11
N ALA A 298 17.79 -17.16 -8.18
CA ALA A 298 18.87 -16.19 -8.12
C ALA A 298 18.26 -14.80 -8.29
N GLY A 299 18.50 -13.93 -7.31
CA GLY A 299 18.14 -12.53 -7.39
C GLY A 299 19.11 -11.72 -8.24
N GLN A 300 18.79 -10.44 -8.38
CA GLN A 300 19.64 -9.43 -9.02
C GLN A 300 21.06 -9.47 -8.43
N LEU A 301 22.04 -9.49 -9.34
CA LEU A 301 23.45 -9.32 -9.02
C LEU A 301 23.75 -7.81 -9.03
N PHE A 302 24.25 -7.31 -7.91
CA PHE A 302 24.76 -5.94 -7.81
C PHE A 302 26.29 -6.03 -7.86
N ASP A 303 26.92 -5.71 -8.98
CA ASP A 303 28.38 -5.84 -9.16
C ASP A 303 29.05 -4.65 -9.86
N ILE A 304 30.38 -4.72 -9.97
CA ILE A 304 31.22 -3.63 -10.50
C ILE A 304 31.47 -3.75 -12.01
N ASP A 305 31.26 -4.92 -12.61
CA ASP A 305 31.79 -5.27 -13.95
C ASP A 305 30.79 -6.09 -14.79
N GLU A 306 29.87 -5.40 -15.49
CA GLU A 306 29.29 -5.94 -16.73
C GLU A 306 29.49 -4.94 -17.87
N GLN A 307 30.48 -5.26 -18.69
CA GLN A 307 30.84 -4.56 -19.92
C GLN A 307 29.63 -4.35 -20.85
N LYS A 308 29.40 -3.07 -21.21
CA LYS A 308 28.56 -2.49 -22.30
C LYS A 308 27.34 -1.69 -21.87
N ASP A 309 27.03 -1.56 -20.59
CA ASP A 309 25.81 -0.86 -20.17
C ASP A 309 26.08 0.30 -19.22
N VAL A 310 25.22 1.32 -19.26
CA VAL A 310 25.27 2.54 -18.42
C VAL A 310 24.93 2.22 -16.95
N ARG A 311 24.91 0.92 -16.59
CA ARG A 311 24.47 0.32 -15.32
C ARG A 311 25.58 0.10 -14.28
N CYS A 312 26.74 0.76 -14.41
CA CYS A 312 27.84 0.69 -13.42
C CYS A 312 27.55 1.36 -12.03
N ALA A 313 26.29 1.50 -11.58
CA ALA A 313 25.94 2.39 -10.46
C ALA A 313 25.42 1.71 -9.17
N GLU A 314 24.81 0.51 -9.23
CA GLU A 314 23.99 0.05 -8.10
C GLU A 314 24.78 -0.45 -6.89
N ILE A 315 25.86 -1.21 -7.11
CA ILE A 315 26.74 -1.58 -6.00
C ILE A 315 27.42 -0.34 -5.40
N GLN A 316 27.73 0.67 -6.21
CA GLN A 316 28.28 1.94 -5.75
C GLN A 316 27.25 2.75 -4.93
N ASN A 317 25.97 2.67 -5.28
CA ASN A 317 24.87 3.23 -4.50
C ASN A 317 24.78 2.55 -3.12
N ILE A 318 24.85 1.22 -3.07
CA ILE A 318 24.86 0.45 -1.82
C ILE A 318 26.09 0.84 -0.98
N LYS A 319 27.29 0.85 -1.58
CA LYS A 319 28.55 1.25 -0.92
C LYS A 319 28.50 2.67 -0.36
N SER A 320 27.99 3.62 -1.15
CA SER A 320 27.89 5.03 -0.74
C SER A 320 26.92 5.24 0.43
N ALA A 321 25.92 4.38 0.56
CA ALA A 321 24.92 4.44 1.63
C ALA A 321 25.35 3.70 2.91
N LEU A 322 26.43 2.92 2.87
CA LEU A 322 26.97 2.19 4.02
C LEU A 322 27.90 3.08 4.86
N GLU A 323 27.67 3.06 6.17
CA GLU A 323 28.57 3.60 7.19
C GLU A 323 29.20 2.47 8.01
N GLU A 324 30.33 2.76 8.67
CA GLU A 324 30.97 1.82 9.58
C GLU A 324 29.98 1.36 10.67
N GLY A 325 29.92 0.05 10.91
CA GLY A 325 28.97 -0.56 11.83
C GLY A 325 27.63 -0.96 11.18
N ASN A 326 27.32 -0.46 9.97
CA ASN A 326 26.14 -0.87 9.23
C ASN A 326 26.22 -2.33 8.79
N VAL A 327 25.06 -2.90 8.47
CA VAL A 327 24.90 -4.30 8.13
C VAL A 327 24.09 -4.44 6.85
N LEU A 328 24.53 -5.31 5.94
CA LEU A 328 23.72 -5.77 4.82
C LEU A 328 22.76 -6.85 5.31
N ALA A 329 21.49 -6.77 4.97
CA ALA A 329 20.48 -7.71 5.43
C ALA A 329 19.51 -8.09 4.32
N VAL A 330 18.83 -9.21 4.50
CA VAL A 330 17.74 -9.65 3.63
C VAL A 330 16.42 -9.41 4.34
N ARG A 331 15.55 -8.61 3.73
CA ARG A 331 14.19 -8.37 4.18
C ARG A 331 13.22 -9.17 3.31
N VAL A 332 12.40 -10.00 3.94
CA VAL A 332 11.35 -10.80 3.28
C VAL A 332 10.06 -10.00 3.36
N CYS A 333 9.36 -9.85 2.24
CA CYS A 333 8.19 -8.98 2.11
C CYS A 333 6.99 -9.73 1.52
N ALA A 334 5.79 -9.37 1.97
CA ALA A 334 4.52 -9.71 1.35
C ALA A 334 3.54 -8.54 1.48
N GLN A 335 2.68 -8.34 0.48
CA GLN A 335 1.68 -7.29 0.46
C GLN A 335 0.35 -7.82 -0.07
N TYR A 336 -0.76 -7.24 0.43
CA TYR A 336 -2.14 -7.62 0.16
C TYR A 336 -2.62 -8.86 0.90
N LYS A 337 -3.85 -8.75 1.44
CA LYS A 337 -4.53 -9.82 2.18
C LYS A 337 -4.49 -11.13 1.39
N GLY A 338 -4.01 -12.20 2.02
CA GLY A 338 -3.93 -13.53 1.42
C GLY A 338 -2.60 -13.85 0.71
N TRP A 339 -1.71 -12.86 0.56
CA TRP A 339 -0.34 -13.12 0.14
C TRP A 339 0.55 -13.49 1.32
N GLU A 340 1.41 -14.46 1.09
CA GLU A 340 2.48 -14.80 2.02
C GLU A 340 3.84 -14.83 1.30
N ASN A 341 4.91 -14.90 2.07
CA ASN A 341 6.23 -15.18 1.56
C ASN A 341 6.88 -16.14 2.54
N TYR A 342 7.00 -17.40 2.13
CA TYR A 342 7.68 -18.41 2.91
C TYR A 342 9.04 -18.71 2.31
N ALA A 343 10.09 -18.16 2.91
CA ALA A 343 11.47 -18.38 2.55
C ALA A 343 12.04 -19.55 3.35
N LYS A 344 12.31 -20.68 2.68
CA LYS A 344 12.80 -21.89 3.34
C LYS A 344 14.27 -21.78 3.72
N ASP A 345 15.08 -21.32 2.79
CA ASP A 345 16.52 -21.13 2.93
C ASP A 345 17.03 -20.15 1.88
N GLY A 346 18.13 -19.47 2.19
CA GLY A 346 18.71 -18.48 1.31
C GLY A 346 20.18 -18.23 1.61
N LYS A 347 20.87 -17.68 0.63
CA LYS A 347 22.29 -17.38 0.65
C LYS A 347 22.52 -15.99 0.09
N LEU A 348 22.94 -15.06 0.94
CA LEU A 348 23.45 -13.76 0.51
C LEU A 348 24.95 -13.90 0.23
N VAL A 349 25.33 -13.82 -1.03
CA VAL A 349 26.70 -13.93 -1.52
C VAL A 349 27.26 -12.52 -1.68
N VAL A 350 28.44 -12.28 -1.12
CA VAL A 350 29.12 -10.98 -1.13
C VAL A 350 30.57 -11.17 -1.56
N ARG A 351 31.01 -10.46 -2.60
CA ARG A 351 32.41 -10.44 -3.02
C ARG A 351 33.13 -9.27 -2.37
N ILE A 352 34.23 -9.57 -1.67
CA ILE A 352 35.16 -8.58 -1.15
C ILE A 352 36.51 -8.83 -1.83
N SER A 353 37.12 -7.77 -2.35
CA SER A 353 38.38 -7.85 -3.08
C SER A 353 39.45 -6.93 -2.52
N ASN A 354 40.67 -7.46 -2.45
CA ASN A 354 41.86 -6.70 -2.08
C ASN A 354 42.56 -6.13 -3.32
N GLU A 355 42.10 -6.46 -4.53
CA GLU A 355 42.57 -5.81 -5.74
C GLU A 355 41.99 -4.39 -5.79
N ILE A 356 42.85 -3.41 -5.54
CA ILE A 356 42.53 -2.01 -5.83
C ILE A 356 42.35 -1.92 -7.35
N PHE A 357 41.12 -1.99 -7.84
CA PHE A 357 40.83 -1.63 -9.22
C PHE A 357 41.24 -0.16 -9.39
N TYR A 358 42.37 0.00 -10.08
CA TYR A 358 43.03 1.26 -10.39
C TYR A 358 42.09 2.18 -11.18
N LEU A 359 41.39 3.07 -10.47
CA LEU A 359 41.01 4.39 -11.00
C LEU A 359 41.63 5.45 -10.08
N ALA A 360 42.95 5.61 -10.22
CA ALA A 360 43.69 6.80 -9.85
C ALA A 360 43.35 7.44 -8.48
N GLY A 361 43.51 6.71 -7.37
CA GLY A 361 43.57 7.30 -6.03
C GLY A 361 42.39 8.17 -5.60
N LYS A 362 41.23 7.99 -6.24
CA LYS A 362 39.99 8.68 -5.89
C LYS A 362 38.96 7.63 -5.52
N THR A 363 38.63 7.53 -4.24
CA THR A 363 37.35 6.93 -3.81
C THR A 363 36.25 7.50 -4.70
N ALA A 364 35.41 6.65 -5.28
CA ALA A 364 34.21 7.13 -5.97
C ALA A 364 33.49 8.09 -5.03
N PRO A 365 33.14 9.31 -5.47
CA PRO A 365 32.53 10.30 -4.59
C PRO A 365 31.24 9.71 -4.04
N ALA A 366 31.04 9.82 -2.72
CA ALA A 366 29.83 9.35 -2.07
C ALA A 366 28.61 9.95 -2.78
N ILE A 367 27.70 9.08 -3.21
CA ILE A 367 26.46 9.51 -3.87
C ILE A 367 25.55 10.06 -2.77
N PRO A 368 25.25 11.38 -2.75
CA PRO A 368 24.40 11.94 -1.72
C PRO A 368 22.98 11.40 -1.87
N ILE A 369 22.42 10.86 -0.79
CA ILE A 369 21.03 10.43 -0.75
C ILE A 369 20.15 11.69 -0.73
N PRO A 370 19.26 11.90 -1.72
CA PRO A 370 18.45 13.11 -1.77
C PRO A 370 17.46 13.21 -0.61
N ASP A 371 17.06 14.44 -0.26
CA ASP A 371 16.09 14.71 0.82
C ASP A 371 14.63 14.59 0.37
N TYR A 372 14.03 13.46 0.75
CA TYR A 372 12.63 13.09 0.60
C TYR A 372 11.84 13.20 1.91
N THR A 373 12.40 13.77 2.98
CA THR A 373 11.75 13.85 4.30
C THR A 373 10.39 14.52 4.19
N GLN A 374 10.33 15.67 3.52
CA GLN A 374 9.08 16.42 3.33
C GLN A 374 8.08 15.65 2.46
N ALA A 375 8.51 15.04 1.36
CA ALA A 375 7.67 14.21 0.49
C ALA A 375 7.06 13.02 1.26
N THR A 376 7.85 12.41 2.16
CA THR A 376 7.43 11.31 3.01
C THR A 376 6.38 11.76 4.04
N GLU A 377 6.59 12.93 4.66
CA GLU A 377 5.62 13.52 5.59
C GLU A 377 4.30 13.88 4.89
N THR A 378 4.37 14.48 3.71
CA THR A 378 3.18 14.79 2.91
C THR A 378 2.44 13.52 2.50
N THR A 379 3.15 12.46 2.10
CA THR A 379 2.54 11.16 1.77
C THR A 379 1.84 10.55 2.98
N LYS A 380 2.45 10.59 4.17
CA LYS A 380 1.81 10.15 5.43
C LYS A 380 0.56 10.97 5.75
N ALA A 381 0.59 12.28 5.55
CA ALA A 381 -0.57 13.15 5.76
C ALA A 381 -1.70 12.83 4.77
N LEU A 382 -1.38 12.63 3.48
CA LEU A 382 -2.33 12.20 2.46
C LEU A 382 -2.98 10.86 2.86
N GLN A 383 -2.19 9.85 3.23
CA GLN A 383 -2.71 8.56 3.70
C GLN A 383 -3.66 8.71 4.89
N GLN A 384 -3.32 9.56 5.86
CA GLN A 384 -4.19 9.82 7.02
C GLN A 384 -5.51 10.47 6.61
N THR A 385 -5.49 11.45 5.71
CA THR A 385 -6.70 12.12 5.26
C THR A 385 -7.57 11.21 4.40
N VAL A 386 -6.98 10.46 3.46
CA VAL A 386 -7.67 9.41 2.70
C VAL A 386 -8.33 8.41 3.64
N ARG A 387 -7.63 7.98 4.70
CA ARG A 387 -8.21 7.09 5.71
C ARG A 387 -9.35 7.73 6.49
N LYS A 388 -9.23 9.00 6.90
CA LYS A 388 -10.31 9.74 7.56
C LYS A 388 -11.53 9.87 6.64
N PHE A 389 -11.31 10.12 5.37
CA PHE A 389 -12.36 10.19 4.35
C PHE A 389 -13.12 8.86 4.28
N TYR A 390 -12.44 7.72 4.06
CA TYR A 390 -13.13 6.44 4.01
C TYR A 390 -13.78 6.06 5.34
N ASN A 391 -13.15 6.32 6.48
CA ASN A 391 -13.79 6.09 7.78
C ASN A 391 -15.09 6.89 7.93
N ALA A 392 -15.14 8.13 7.42
CA ALA A 392 -16.34 8.97 7.46
C ALA A 392 -17.44 8.48 6.50
N VAL A 393 -17.05 7.91 5.36
CA VAL A 393 -17.96 7.25 4.41
C VAL A 393 -18.52 5.94 5.01
N GLU A 394 -17.65 5.11 5.60
CA GLU A 394 -18.02 3.87 6.32
C GLU A 394 -19.01 4.16 7.46
N ALA A 395 -18.80 5.21 8.27
CA ALA A 395 -19.68 5.54 9.38
C ALA A 395 -21.11 5.97 8.96
N ARG A 396 -21.34 6.25 7.67
CA ARG A 396 -22.62 6.73 7.12
C ARG A 396 -23.36 5.70 6.26
N SER A 397 -22.81 4.50 6.09
CA SER A 397 -23.40 3.47 5.24
C SER A 397 -23.13 2.06 5.76
N ASP A 398 -24.03 1.12 5.48
CA ASP A 398 -23.83 -0.30 5.80
C ASP A 398 -22.81 -0.98 4.85
N VAL A 399 -22.15 -0.21 3.98
CA VAL A 399 -21.23 -0.68 2.94
C VAL A 399 -19.84 -0.11 3.20
N VAL A 400 -18.85 -1.00 3.29
CA VAL A 400 -17.44 -0.61 3.41
C VAL A 400 -16.91 -0.21 2.03
N LEU A 401 -16.67 1.09 1.83
CA LEU A 401 -16.12 1.65 0.60
C LEU A 401 -14.63 1.96 0.75
N ARG A 402 -13.77 1.19 0.07
CA ARG A 402 -12.32 1.43 0.00
C ARG A 402 -11.84 1.42 -1.45
N SER A 403 -10.85 2.24 -1.77
CA SER A 403 -10.16 2.20 -3.07
C SER A 403 -9.24 0.98 -3.15
N GLN A 404 -9.15 0.34 -4.33
CA GLN A 404 -8.24 -0.77 -4.56
C GLN A 404 -6.77 -0.36 -4.47
N THR A 405 -6.46 0.90 -4.74
CA THR A 405 -5.12 1.41 -5.01
C THR A 405 -4.57 2.30 -3.90
N THR A 406 -5.41 2.81 -2.99
CA THR A 406 -4.93 3.55 -1.80
C THR A 406 -4.06 2.70 -0.86
N GLY A 407 -4.22 1.38 -0.90
CA GLY A 407 -3.32 0.44 -0.23
C GLY A 407 -1.91 0.37 -0.83
N ALA A 408 -1.71 0.91 -2.04
CA ALA A 408 -0.45 0.89 -2.77
C ALA A 408 0.33 2.21 -2.68
N LEU A 409 -0.18 3.27 -2.03
CA LEU A 409 0.64 4.46 -1.72
C LEU A 409 1.90 3.95 -1.01
N SER A 410 3.06 4.07 -1.65
CA SER A 410 4.28 3.39 -1.17
C SER A 410 4.48 3.71 0.32
N ASN A 411 4.57 2.67 1.15
CA ASN A 411 4.77 2.84 2.59
C ASN A 411 6.18 3.38 2.91
N GLU A 412 7.07 3.40 1.91
CA GLU A 412 8.45 3.81 2.00
C GLU A 412 8.96 4.34 0.65
N VAL A 413 9.74 5.42 0.66
CA VAL A 413 10.54 5.84 -0.51
C VAL A 413 11.79 4.97 -0.51
N ARG A 414 12.09 4.25 -1.60
CA ARG A 414 13.14 3.23 -1.62
C ARG A 414 14.42 3.67 -2.35
N ALA A 415 15.57 3.21 -1.88
CA ALA A 415 16.86 3.56 -2.47
C ALA A 415 17.03 3.03 -3.91
N ASP A 416 16.54 1.84 -4.22
CA ASP A 416 16.49 1.27 -5.57
C ASP A 416 15.48 1.92 -6.53
N GLN A 417 14.72 2.91 -6.07
CA GLN A 417 13.88 3.75 -6.93
C GLN A 417 14.52 5.13 -7.11
N VAL A 418 15.12 5.65 -6.04
CA VAL A 418 15.70 6.99 -6.02
C VAL A 418 17.09 7.01 -6.63
N LEU A 419 17.93 6.00 -6.41
CA LEU A 419 19.35 6.04 -6.78
C LEU A 419 19.66 5.39 -8.14
N THR A 420 18.71 4.69 -8.75
CA THR A 420 18.90 3.81 -9.92
C THR A 420 18.26 4.35 -11.20
N ASN A 421 17.69 5.56 -11.19
CA ASN A 421 16.83 6.01 -12.29
C ASN A 421 17.57 5.97 -13.65
N PRO A 422 17.17 5.08 -14.57
CA PRO A 422 17.90 4.78 -15.79
C PRO A 422 17.32 5.58 -16.95
N SER A 423 18.02 6.62 -17.37
CA SER A 423 18.16 6.89 -18.80
C SER A 423 19.41 7.73 -19.02
N PRO A 424 20.22 7.45 -20.06
CA PRO A 424 21.25 8.38 -20.55
C PRO A 424 20.68 9.77 -20.92
N SER A 425 19.36 9.94 -20.91
CA SER A 425 18.62 11.21 -21.03
C SER A 425 17.73 11.58 -19.83
N ALA A 426 17.66 10.78 -18.75
CA ALA A 426 16.93 11.14 -17.52
C ALA A 426 17.91 11.77 -16.51
N PRO A 427 17.68 13.02 -16.07
CA PRO A 427 18.62 13.68 -15.15
C PRO A 427 18.48 13.12 -13.72
N PRO A 428 19.50 13.33 -12.85
CA PRO A 428 19.59 12.76 -11.51
C PRO A 428 18.45 13.21 -10.56
N PRO A 429 18.37 12.70 -9.31
CA PRO A 429 17.47 13.20 -8.27
C PRO A 429 18.16 14.25 -7.40
N SER A 430 18.91 15.16 -8.02
CA SER A 430 18.56 16.57 -7.83
C SER A 430 17.63 16.83 -8.99
N TYR A 431 16.35 17.19 -8.78
CA TYR A 431 15.44 17.49 -9.89
C TYR A 431 16.24 18.09 -11.03
N SER A 432 16.13 17.52 -12.22
CA SER A 432 16.57 18.32 -13.34
C SER A 432 15.89 19.67 -13.17
N ALA A 433 16.65 20.74 -13.07
CA ALA A 433 16.10 22.07 -13.24
C ALA A 433 15.30 22.17 -14.57
N SER A 434 15.40 21.17 -15.46
CA SER A 434 14.61 21.05 -16.69
C SER A 434 13.17 20.51 -16.58
N LEU A 435 12.75 19.77 -15.55
CA LEU A 435 11.41 19.14 -15.53
C LEU A 435 10.38 19.99 -14.77
N ARG A 436 9.42 20.58 -15.50
CA ARG A 436 8.34 21.42 -14.92
C ARG A 436 7.51 20.69 -13.85
N PRO A 437 6.99 21.36 -12.81
CA PRO A 437 6.05 20.76 -11.86
C PRO A 437 4.76 20.20 -12.52
N LEU A 438 4.07 19.28 -11.83
CA LEU A 438 2.91 18.56 -12.35
C LEU A 438 1.65 19.43 -12.42
N ARG A 439 0.89 19.20 -13.47
CA ARG A 439 -0.43 19.79 -13.70
C ARG A 439 -1.42 18.66 -13.83
N VAL A 440 -2.40 18.60 -12.94
CA VAL A 440 -3.37 17.51 -12.91
C VAL A 440 -4.80 18.03 -12.90
N LEU A 441 -5.69 17.28 -13.55
CA LEU A 441 -7.10 17.61 -13.74
C LEU A 441 -7.98 16.50 -13.15
N SER A 442 -8.97 16.89 -12.35
CA SER A 442 -9.99 16.02 -11.76
C SER A 442 -11.37 16.46 -12.25
N LEU A 443 -12.15 15.53 -12.81
CA LEU A 443 -13.49 15.75 -13.37
C LEU A 443 -14.53 14.93 -12.61
N ASP A 444 -15.55 15.58 -12.08
CA ASP A 444 -16.58 14.93 -11.28
C ASP A 444 -17.58 14.14 -12.15
N GLY A 445 -18.31 13.22 -11.54
CA GLY A 445 -19.53 12.68 -12.11
C GLY A 445 -20.74 13.59 -11.90
N GLY A 446 -21.70 13.54 -12.84
CA GLY A 446 -22.92 14.33 -12.74
C GLY A 446 -23.91 14.28 -13.90
N GLY A 447 -23.82 13.28 -14.79
CA GLY A 447 -24.71 13.13 -15.94
C GLY A 447 -24.58 14.28 -16.94
N VAL A 448 -25.67 14.69 -17.59
CA VAL A 448 -25.68 15.76 -18.61
C VAL A 448 -25.06 17.09 -18.14
N ARG A 449 -24.94 17.30 -16.83
CA ARG A 449 -24.34 18.48 -16.20
C ARG A 449 -22.82 18.60 -16.41
N GLY A 450 -22.13 17.55 -16.88
CA GLY A 450 -20.70 17.62 -17.25
C GLY A 450 -20.37 18.66 -18.32
N VAL A 451 -21.37 19.18 -19.05
CA VAL A 451 -21.17 20.35 -19.91
C VAL A 451 -20.67 21.57 -19.13
N SER A 452 -21.02 21.70 -17.84
CA SER A 452 -20.52 22.79 -16.98
C SER A 452 -19.00 22.70 -16.78
N GLU A 453 -18.47 21.49 -16.65
CA GLU A 453 -17.02 21.24 -16.55
C GLU A 453 -16.31 21.60 -17.84
N LEU A 454 -16.85 21.21 -19.00
CA LEU A 454 -16.29 21.54 -20.30
C LEU A 454 -16.25 23.07 -20.53
N ARG A 455 -17.30 23.80 -20.14
CA ARG A 455 -17.33 25.28 -20.21
C ARG A 455 -16.27 25.91 -19.30
N SER A 456 -16.13 25.41 -18.08
CA SER A 456 -15.12 25.90 -17.13
C SER A 456 -13.71 25.61 -17.63
N LEU A 457 -13.45 24.39 -18.11
CA LEU A 457 -12.17 23.99 -18.68
C LEU A 457 -11.83 24.84 -19.91
N LYS A 458 -12.82 25.14 -20.75
CA LYS A 458 -12.63 26.03 -21.90
C LYS A 458 -12.12 27.40 -21.49
N GLN A 459 -12.75 28.04 -20.48
CA GLN A 459 -12.32 29.35 -19.99
C GLN A 459 -10.90 29.34 -19.43
N ILE A 460 -10.50 28.25 -18.78
CA ILE A 460 -9.14 28.06 -18.26
C ILE A 460 -8.15 27.88 -19.42
N MET A 461 -8.41 26.94 -20.33
CA MET A 461 -7.49 26.61 -21.43
C MET A 461 -7.37 27.74 -22.47
N ASP A 462 -8.43 28.52 -22.70
CA ASP A 462 -8.39 29.71 -23.56
C ASP A 462 -7.45 30.78 -22.95
N ARG A 463 -7.50 30.98 -21.62
CA ARG A 463 -6.58 31.90 -20.91
C ARG A 463 -5.15 31.38 -20.87
N VAL A 464 -4.96 30.08 -20.62
CA VAL A 464 -3.64 29.43 -20.69
C VAL A 464 -3.04 29.62 -22.08
N SER A 465 -3.80 29.33 -23.13
CA SER A 465 -3.36 29.50 -24.52
C SER A 465 -2.99 30.95 -24.81
N ALA A 466 -3.82 31.91 -24.40
CA ALA A 466 -3.54 33.33 -24.59
C ALA A 466 -2.26 33.79 -23.85
N ARG A 467 -2.06 33.32 -22.61
CA ARG A 467 -0.86 33.61 -21.82
C ARG A 467 0.41 33.06 -22.47
N GLU A 468 0.34 31.85 -23.02
CA GLU A 468 1.45 31.21 -23.75
C GLU A 468 1.61 31.73 -25.19
N GLY A 469 0.91 32.82 -25.56
CA GLY A 469 1.01 33.45 -26.88
C GLY A 469 0.44 32.62 -28.03
N ARG A 470 -0.39 31.62 -27.75
CA ARG A 470 -1.02 30.76 -28.76
C ARG A 470 -2.22 31.46 -29.38
N LYS A 471 -2.35 31.30 -30.70
CA LYS A 471 -3.47 31.85 -31.46
C LYS A 471 -4.75 31.03 -31.23
N PRO A 472 -5.95 31.64 -31.34
CA PRO A 472 -7.23 30.93 -31.13
C PRO A 472 -7.48 29.73 -32.06
N ASP A 473 -6.86 29.70 -33.24
CA ASP A 473 -6.94 28.62 -34.22
C ASP A 473 -5.97 27.47 -33.95
N ASN A 474 -5.03 27.64 -33.01
CA ASN A 474 -4.10 26.60 -32.56
C ASN A 474 -3.89 26.66 -31.03
N PRO A 475 -4.96 26.46 -30.24
CA PRO A 475 -4.89 26.53 -28.78
C PRO A 475 -4.09 25.35 -28.20
N ILE A 476 -3.72 25.46 -26.93
CA ILE A 476 -3.15 24.33 -26.18
C ILE A 476 -4.30 23.39 -25.82
N HIS A 477 -4.16 22.12 -26.17
CA HIS A 477 -5.15 21.10 -25.84
C HIS A 477 -4.92 20.51 -24.44
N PRO A 478 -5.96 20.02 -23.74
CA PRO A 478 -5.81 19.48 -22.39
C PRO A 478 -4.73 18.39 -22.26
N HIS A 479 -4.62 17.46 -23.22
CA HIS A 479 -3.60 16.41 -23.20
C HIS A 479 -2.16 16.93 -23.41
N GLN A 480 -1.98 18.18 -23.84
CA GLN A 480 -0.67 18.82 -23.99
C GLN A 480 -0.28 19.60 -22.73
N TRP A 481 -1.26 19.98 -21.91
CA TRP A 481 -1.07 20.79 -20.72
C TRP A 481 -1.03 19.99 -19.43
N PHE A 482 -1.92 19.01 -19.30
CA PHE A 482 -2.04 18.18 -18.11
C PHE A 482 -1.22 16.91 -18.23
N ASP A 483 -0.49 16.60 -17.16
CA ASP A 483 0.27 15.36 -17.03
C ASP A 483 -0.65 14.18 -16.69
N MET A 484 -1.77 14.44 -16.02
CA MET A 484 -2.77 13.43 -15.69
C MET A 484 -4.18 14.01 -15.61
N ILE A 485 -5.16 13.29 -16.16
CA ILE A 485 -6.58 13.60 -16.09
C ILE A 485 -7.32 12.42 -15.46
N ALA A 486 -8.00 12.65 -14.34
CA ALA A 486 -8.87 11.66 -13.72
C ALA A 486 -10.34 12.07 -13.84
N GLY A 487 -11.21 11.09 -14.06
CA GLY A 487 -12.65 11.33 -14.22
C GLY A 487 -13.52 10.21 -13.67
N THR A 488 -14.70 10.58 -13.16
CA THR A 488 -15.74 9.65 -12.71
C THR A 488 -17.03 9.87 -13.49
N SER A 489 -17.74 8.79 -13.87
CA SER A 489 -18.99 8.85 -14.63
C SER A 489 -18.82 9.69 -15.91
N THR A 490 -19.69 10.68 -16.12
CA THR A 490 -19.54 11.70 -17.17
C THR A 490 -18.13 12.31 -17.21
N GLY A 491 -17.52 12.65 -16.07
CA GLY A 491 -16.16 13.16 -16.01
C GLY A 491 -15.15 12.14 -16.55
N GLY A 492 -15.40 10.84 -16.38
CA GLY A 492 -14.63 9.74 -16.99
C GLY A 492 -14.76 9.71 -18.51
N LEU A 493 -15.97 9.90 -19.06
CA LEU A 493 -16.18 10.05 -20.51
C LEU A 493 -15.40 11.25 -21.07
N ILE A 494 -15.46 12.38 -20.38
CA ILE A 494 -14.74 13.60 -20.77
C ILE A 494 -13.23 13.39 -20.68
N ALA A 495 -12.73 12.75 -19.61
CA ALA A 495 -11.31 12.44 -19.45
C ALA A 495 -10.77 11.56 -20.59
N MET A 496 -11.52 10.52 -20.98
CA MET A 496 -11.17 9.66 -22.11
C MET A 496 -11.14 10.45 -23.43
N MET A 497 -12.15 11.29 -23.68
CA MET A 497 -12.19 12.11 -24.89
C MET A 497 -11.04 13.12 -24.97
N LEU A 498 -10.77 13.85 -23.90
CA LEU A 498 -9.76 14.91 -23.89
C LEU A 498 -8.33 14.38 -23.80
N GLY A 499 -8.09 13.34 -22.99
CA GLY A 499 -6.75 12.80 -22.73
C GLY A 499 -6.38 11.63 -23.64
N ARG A 500 -7.25 10.61 -23.72
CA ARG A 500 -6.94 9.37 -24.46
C ARG A 500 -7.18 9.49 -25.95
N LEU A 501 -8.31 10.07 -26.37
CA LEU A 501 -8.62 10.36 -27.77
C LEU A 501 -8.03 11.71 -28.23
N LYS A 502 -7.42 12.48 -27.32
CA LYS A 502 -6.74 13.75 -27.61
C LYS A 502 -7.64 14.77 -28.33
N LEU A 503 -8.95 14.76 -28.05
CA LEU A 503 -9.91 15.68 -28.67
C LEU A 503 -9.69 17.12 -28.17
N SER A 504 -9.95 18.09 -29.05
CA SER A 504 -10.14 19.47 -28.63
C SER A 504 -11.41 19.60 -27.76
N ILE A 505 -11.48 20.64 -26.94
CA ILE A 505 -12.66 20.87 -26.08
C ILE A 505 -13.94 21.02 -26.92
N ALA A 506 -13.87 21.68 -28.08
CA ALA A 506 -15.01 21.84 -28.97
C ALA A 506 -15.48 20.51 -29.58
N GLN A 507 -14.55 19.64 -29.99
CA GLN A 507 -14.88 18.28 -30.45
C GLN A 507 -15.48 17.45 -29.31
N CYS A 508 -14.92 17.57 -28.10
CA CYS A 508 -15.43 16.90 -26.91
C CYS A 508 -16.85 17.37 -26.55
N GLU A 509 -17.16 18.67 -26.62
CA GLU A 509 -18.51 19.20 -26.43
C GLU A 509 -19.50 18.62 -27.45
N ALA A 510 -19.13 18.61 -28.74
CA ALA A 510 -19.98 18.06 -29.80
C ALA A 510 -20.22 16.55 -29.64
N ALA A 511 -19.16 15.79 -29.32
CA ALA A 511 -19.26 14.37 -29.02
C ALA A 511 -20.13 14.11 -27.79
N TYR A 512 -19.97 14.91 -26.74
CA TYR A 512 -20.75 14.79 -25.50
C TYR A 512 -22.25 15.08 -25.72
N ASP A 513 -22.59 16.08 -26.53
CA ASP A 513 -23.98 16.37 -26.91
C ASP A 513 -24.60 15.22 -27.69
N LYS A 514 -23.83 14.62 -28.61
CA LYS A 514 -24.25 13.46 -29.40
C LYS A 514 -24.49 12.25 -28.49
N ILE A 515 -23.56 11.92 -27.61
CA ILE A 515 -23.68 10.83 -26.63
C ILE A 515 -24.91 11.06 -25.74
N SER A 516 -25.02 12.24 -25.13
CA SER A 516 -26.11 12.58 -24.21
C SER A 516 -27.48 12.42 -24.88
N LYS A 517 -27.63 12.87 -26.12
CA LYS A 517 -28.85 12.67 -26.89
C LYS A 517 -29.10 11.19 -27.19
N GLN A 518 -28.13 10.46 -27.74
CA GLN A 518 -28.32 9.04 -28.09
C GLN A 518 -28.70 8.18 -26.86
N VAL A 519 -28.11 8.48 -25.71
CA VAL A 519 -28.29 7.72 -24.47
C VAL A 519 -29.61 8.06 -23.77
N PHE A 520 -29.95 9.34 -23.66
CA PHE A 520 -31.07 9.78 -22.84
C PHE A 520 -32.35 10.14 -23.60
N GLN A 521 -32.35 10.08 -24.94
CA GLN A 521 -33.54 10.45 -25.73
C GLN A 521 -34.75 9.54 -25.49
N TYR A 522 -34.54 8.26 -25.15
CA TYR A 522 -35.63 7.29 -24.97
C TYR A 522 -35.45 6.43 -23.72
N LYS A 523 -36.28 6.69 -22.69
CA LYS A 523 -36.48 5.76 -21.56
C LYS A 523 -37.17 4.48 -22.05
N LYS A 524 -36.87 3.31 -21.46
CA LYS A 524 -37.53 2.04 -21.83
C LYS A 524 -39.07 2.19 -21.71
N GLY A 525 -39.80 1.77 -22.74
CA GLY A 525 -41.12 2.31 -23.10
C GLY A 525 -42.24 2.29 -22.04
N TRP A 526 -42.20 1.39 -21.05
CA TRP A 526 -43.19 1.31 -19.96
C TRP A 526 -42.79 2.09 -18.69
N ILE A 527 -41.51 2.49 -18.58
CA ILE A 527 -40.92 3.17 -17.41
C ILE A 527 -41.23 4.68 -17.40
N LYS A 528 -41.64 5.23 -18.55
CA LYS A 528 -41.90 6.65 -18.78
C LYS A 528 -42.90 7.30 -17.81
N TYR A 529 -43.74 6.50 -17.15
CA TYR A 529 -44.82 7.00 -16.28
C TYR A 529 -44.70 6.59 -14.81
N ASN A 530 -43.68 5.82 -14.40
CA ASN A 530 -43.56 5.38 -13.00
C ASN A 530 -42.15 4.88 -12.60
N GLU A 531 -41.17 5.79 -12.56
CA GLU A 531 -39.75 5.51 -12.23
C GLU A 531 -39.57 4.80 -10.87
N GLY A 532 -40.38 5.17 -9.87
CA GLY A 532 -40.36 4.53 -8.55
C GLY A 532 -40.78 3.05 -8.59
N VAL A 533 -41.70 2.68 -9.48
CA VAL A 533 -42.12 1.28 -9.67
C VAL A 533 -41.07 0.51 -10.47
N ALA A 534 -40.47 1.12 -11.49
CA ALA A 534 -39.36 0.50 -12.23
C ALA A 534 -38.17 0.18 -11.32
N PHE A 535 -37.84 1.09 -10.41
CA PHE A 535 -36.83 0.89 -9.38
C PHE A 535 -37.19 -0.25 -8.41
N ALA A 536 -38.44 -0.28 -7.91
CA ALA A 536 -38.92 -1.35 -7.03
C ALA A 536 -38.95 -2.74 -7.71
N MET A 537 -39.14 -2.77 -9.03
CA MET A 537 -39.13 -3.99 -9.86
C MET A 537 -37.74 -4.38 -10.36
N GLY A 538 -36.67 -3.67 -9.95
CA GLY A 538 -35.29 -3.98 -10.33
C GLY A 538 -34.96 -3.69 -11.81
N SER A 539 -35.74 -2.83 -12.48
CA SER A 539 -35.49 -2.43 -13.88
C SER A 539 -34.67 -1.14 -13.96
N TYR A 540 -33.97 -0.97 -15.08
CA TYR A 540 -33.15 0.22 -15.39
C TYR A 540 -33.89 1.17 -16.34
N MET A 541 -33.73 2.48 -16.15
CA MET A 541 -34.42 3.50 -16.93
C MET A 541 -33.97 3.56 -18.40
N TYR A 542 -32.70 3.29 -18.64
CA TYR A 542 -32.06 3.43 -19.94
C TYR A 542 -31.48 2.13 -20.46
N ASP A 543 -31.28 2.08 -21.77
CA ASP A 543 -30.62 0.98 -22.45
C ASP A 543 -29.09 1.19 -22.39
N ALA A 544 -28.41 0.25 -21.73
CA ALA A 544 -26.96 0.23 -21.57
C ALA A 544 -26.23 0.20 -22.91
N ASP A 545 -26.79 -0.49 -23.91
CA ASP A 545 -26.14 -0.69 -25.21
C ASP A 545 -26.03 0.62 -25.98
N LYS A 546 -26.95 1.58 -25.77
CA LYS A 546 -26.88 2.90 -26.39
C LYS A 546 -25.65 3.70 -25.99
N LEU A 547 -25.23 3.60 -24.72
CA LEU A 547 -23.99 4.25 -24.28
C LEU A 547 -22.76 3.54 -24.88
N ALA A 548 -22.76 2.20 -24.91
CA ALA A 548 -21.68 1.44 -25.53
C ALA A 548 -21.52 1.80 -27.02
N ASP A 549 -22.64 1.81 -27.77
CA ASP A 549 -22.66 2.15 -29.19
C ASP A 549 -22.22 3.58 -29.46
N ALA A 550 -22.68 4.54 -28.66
CA ALA A 550 -22.26 5.94 -28.79
C ALA A 550 -20.74 6.09 -28.62
N VAL A 551 -20.14 5.38 -27.66
CA VAL A 551 -18.69 5.43 -27.44
C VAL A 551 -17.91 4.65 -28.51
N ARG A 552 -18.44 3.52 -29.01
CA ARG A 552 -17.88 2.82 -30.17
C ARG A 552 -17.88 3.70 -31.42
N GLU A 553 -18.94 4.48 -31.64
CA GLU A 553 -18.99 5.44 -32.75
C GLU A 553 -17.90 6.50 -32.62
N ILE A 554 -17.71 7.08 -31.44
CA ILE A 554 -16.66 8.07 -31.17
C ILE A 554 -15.26 7.45 -31.32
N ALA A 555 -15.04 6.23 -30.83
CA ALA A 555 -13.79 5.50 -31.04
C ALA A 555 -13.54 5.21 -32.53
N GLY A 556 -14.58 4.83 -33.29
CA GLY A 556 -14.47 4.65 -34.74
C GLY A 556 -14.24 5.95 -35.54
N GLU A 557 -14.54 7.12 -34.95
CA GLU A 557 -14.34 8.41 -35.60
C GLU A 557 -12.96 9.00 -35.27
N PHE A 558 -12.55 8.92 -34.00
CA PHE A 558 -11.38 9.63 -33.46
C PHE A 558 -10.30 8.72 -32.87
N GLY A 559 -10.57 7.42 -32.70
CA GLY A 559 -9.64 6.47 -32.13
C GLY A 559 -8.46 6.14 -33.05
N VAL A 560 -7.44 5.52 -32.46
CA VAL A 560 -6.27 5.01 -33.19
C VAL A 560 -6.77 3.99 -34.23
N GLU A 561 -6.31 4.14 -35.47
CA GLU A 561 -6.75 3.30 -36.60
C GLU A 561 -8.27 3.29 -36.86
N LYS A 562 -9.03 4.20 -36.24
CA LYS A 562 -10.51 4.23 -36.29
C LYS A 562 -11.14 2.93 -35.79
N ASP A 563 -10.51 2.29 -34.81
CA ASP A 563 -11.00 1.07 -34.19
C ASP A 563 -12.15 1.35 -33.22
N ARG A 564 -13.29 0.68 -33.44
CA ARG A 564 -14.48 0.77 -32.56
C ARG A 564 -14.30 0.00 -31.25
N GLU A 565 -13.41 -0.99 -31.25
CA GLU A 565 -13.09 -1.82 -30.08
C GLU A 565 -11.75 -1.42 -29.45
N MET A 566 -11.29 -0.19 -29.73
CA MET A 566 -10.06 0.39 -29.23
C MET A 566 -9.93 0.22 -27.71
N LYS A 567 -8.77 -0.27 -27.26
CA LYS A 567 -8.43 -0.38 -25.83
C LYS A 567 -8.33 1.00 -25.17
N LEU A 568 -8.79 1.10 -23.93
CA LEU A 568 -8.53 2.27 -23.09
C LEU A 568 -7.03 2.47 -22.94
N ARG A 569 -6.33 1.38 -22.59
CA ARG A 569 -4.88 1.36 -22.40
C ARG A 569 -4.13 1.58 -23.71
N ASP A 570 -3.14 2.46 -23.67
CA ASP A 570 -2.14 2.62 -24.71
C ASP A 570 -0.85 1.96 -24.24
N GLU A 571 -0.43 0.89 -24.93
CA GLU A 571 0.80 0.16 -24.57
C GLU A 571 2.08 0.99 -24.79
N GLN A 572 1.99 2.10 -25.55
CA GLN A 572 3.12 3.01 -25.76
C GLN A 572 3.21 4.09 -24.67
N ASN A 573 2.14 4.35 -23.93
CA ASN A 573 2.13 5.31 -22.83
C ASN A 573 2.51 4.58 -21.54
N THR A 574 3.76 4.73 -21.11
CA THR A 574 4.28 4.13 -19.87
C THR A 574 4.47 5.20 -18.81
N THR A 575 4.79 4.79 -17.57
CA THR A 575 5.13 5.70 -16.47
C THR A 575 6.26 6.68 -16.82
N ASP A 576 7.15 6.28 -17.72
CA ASP A 576 8.35 7.04 -18.10
C ASP A 576 8.10 8.05 -19.23
N THR A 577 6.94 7.97 -19.88
CA THR A 577 6.57 8.92 -20.94
C THR A 577 6.00 10.22 -20.36
N GLU A 578 6.26 11.34 -21.03
CA GLU A 578 5.63 12.64 -20.71
C GLU A 578 4.21 12.77 -21.26
N GLU A 579 3.65 11.71 -21.87
CA GLU A 579 2.28 11.74 -22.37
C GLU A 579 1.26 11.85 -21.22
N CYS A 580 0.17 12.57 -21.49
CA CYS A 580 -0.95 12.72 -20.59
C CYS A 580 -1.55 11.34 -20.22
N LYS A 581 -1.70 11.10 -18.92
CA LYS A 581 -2.23 9.84 -18.39
C LYS A 581 -3.69 10.01 -18.00
N VAL A 582 -4.55 9.08 -18.42
CA VAL A 582 -5.98 9.11 -18.09
C VAL A 582 -6.31 8.01 -17.10
N VAL A 583 -7.04 8.38 -16.05
CA VAL A 583 -7.60 7.46 -15.06
C VAL A 583 -9.11 7.62 -15.02
N VAL A 584 -9.84 6.53 -15.15
CA VAL A 584 -11.30 6.50 -15.08
C VAL A 584 -11.72 5.68 -13.85
N LEU A 585 -12.52 6.27 -12.96
CA LEU A 585 -12.97 5.60 -11.74
C LEU A 585 -14.29 4.86 -11.95
N THR A 586 -14.38 3.66 -11.41
CA THR A 586 -15.61 2.85 -11.33
C THR A 586 -15.62 2.08 -10.01
N CYS A 587 -16.75 1.49 -9.65
CA CYS A 587 -16.85 0.62 -8.47
C CYS A 587 -17.16 -0.81 -8.91
N ARG A 588 -16.47 -1.79 -8.32
CA ARG A 588 -16.90 -3.19 -8.38
C ARG A 588 -18.18 -3.36 -7.56
N ALA A 589 -19.11 -4.18 -8.02
CA ALA A 589 -20.39 -4.43 -7.36
C ALA A 589 -20.45 -5.79 -6.65
N ASN A 590 -19.56 -6.72 -7.01
CA ASN A 590 -19.46 -8.02 -6.34
C ASN A 590 -18.98 -7.84 -4.88
N PRO A 591 -19.44 -8.68 -3.94
CA PRO A 591 -18.89 -8.71 -2.59
C PRO A 591 -17.37 -8.92 -2.62
N THR A 592 -16.65 -8.13 -1.83
CA THR A 592 -15.20 -8.28 -1.65
C THR A 592 -14.90 -8.50 -0.18
N ASP A 593 -14.05 -9.48 0.13
CA ASP A 593 -13.68 -9.83 1.52
C ASP A 593 -12.84 -8.75 2.23
N ASP A 594 -12.42 -7.70 1.50
CA ASP A 594 -11.61 -6.60 1.99
C ASP A 594 -12.23 -5.21 1.79
N GLY A 595 -13.46 -5.14 1.24
CA GLY A 595 -14.21 -3.91 1.00
C GLY A 595 -13.63 -3.00 -0.08
N LYS A 596 -12.69 -3.49 -0.91
CA LYS A 596 -12.06 -2.69 -1.96
C LYS A 596 -12.93 -2.63 -3.22
N MET A 597 -13.81 -1.64 -3.23
CA MET A 597 -14.79 -1.45 -4.29
C MET A 597 -14.30 -0.49 -5.38
N GLY A 598 -13.52 0.54 -5.06
CA GLY A 598 -13.05 1.52 -6.06
C GLY A 598 -11.99 0.95 -7.01
N VAL A 599 -12.21 1.06 -8.31
CA VAL A 599 -11.37 0.53 -9.39
C VAL A 599 -10.86 1.67 -10.26
N HIS A 600 -9.57 1.63 -10.60
CA HIS A 600 -8.91 2.60 -11.47
C HIS A 600 -8.64 1.99 -12.83
N LEU A 601 -9.38 2.43 -13.85
CA LEU A 601 -9.15 2.02 -15.24
C LEU A 601 -8.15 2.99 -15.87
N ARG A 602 -7.00 2.49 -16.32
CA ARG A 602 -5.86 3.32 -16.75
C ARG A 602 -5.68 3.29 -18.26
N SER A 603 -5.32 4.43 -18.82
CA SER A 603 -4.96 4.55 -20.24
C SER A 603 -3.48 4.26 -20.54
N TYR A 604 -2.70 3.86 -19.54
CA TYR A 604 -1.24 3.76 -19.61
C TYR A 604 -0.77 2.50 -18.88
N VAL A 605 0.45 2.06 -19.17
CA VAL A 605 1.13 0.95 -18.49
C VAL A 605 1.57 1.41 -17.11
N SER A 606 1.02 0.83 -16.04
CA SER A 606 1.40 1.13 -14.66
C SER A 606 2.68 0.40 -14.24
N HIS A 607 3.29 0.86 -13.15
CA HIS A 607 4.44 0.19 -12.53
C HIS A 607 4.08 -1.25 -12.12
N PRO A 608 5.00 -2.25 -12.21
CA PRO A 608 4.74 -3.64 -11.82
C PRO A 608 4.27 -3.89 -10.38
N ASN A 609 4.31 -2.87 -9.51
CA ASN A 609 3.89 -2.97 -8.11
C ASN A 609 2.42 -2.54 -7.93
N VAL A 610 1.79 -2.05 -9.00
CA VAL A 610 0.36 -1.73 -9.05
C VAL A 610 -0.32 -2.88 -9.78
N PRO A 611 -1.33 -3.54 -9.18
CA PRO A 611 -2.06 -4.59 -9.87
C PRO A 611 -2.60 -4.10 -11.21
N ASP A 612 -2.24 -4.79 -12.29
CA ASP A 612 -2.65 -4.45 -13.65
C ASP A 612 -4.01 -5.08 -14.00
N LEU A 613 -4.94 -4.94 -13.06
CA LEU A 613 -6.30 -5.44 -13.20
C LEU A 613 -7.01 -4.63 -14.30
N TYR A 614 -7.76 -5.32 -15.16
CA TYR A 614 -8.61 -4.70 -16.19
C TYR A 614 -7.85 -4.00 -17.34
N LYS A 615 -6.57 -4.31 -17.56
CA LYS A 615 -5.74 -3.77 -18.66
C LYS A 615 -6.33 -3.93 -20.06
N ASP A 616 -7.18 -4.93 -20.25
CA ASP A 616 -7.80 -5.28 -21.54
C ASP A 616 -9.14 -4.58 -21.79
N PHE A 617 -9.55 -3.64 -20.93
CA PHE A 617 -10.78 -2.88 -21.14
C PHE A 617 -10.73 -2.09 -22.44
N THR A 618 -11.77 -2.23 -23.25
CA THR A 618 -12.05 -1.32 -24.36
C THR A 618 -12.50 0.03 -23.84
N LEU A 619 -12.40 1.07 -24.67
CA LEU A 619 -12.85 2.42 -24.34
C LEU A 619 -14.34 2.44 -23.98
N TRP A 620 -15.17 1.69 -24.71
CA TRP A 620 -16.61 1.61 -24.44
C TRP A 620 -16.92 0.82 -23.16
N GLN A 621 -16.11 -0.19 -22.80
CA GLN A 621 -16.25 -0.90 -21.53
C GLN A 621 -15.93 0.01 -20.36
N ALA A 622 -14.85 0.79 -20.46
CA ALA A 622 -14.50 1.78 -19.43
C ALA A 622 -15.60 2.84 -19.26
N ALA A 623 -16.14 3.35 -20.36
CA ALA A 623 -17.29 4.24 -20.37
C ALA A 623 -18.54 3.64 -19.71
N ARG A 624 -18.86 2.39 -20.02
CA ARG A 624 -20.00 1.68 -19.43
C ARG A 624 -19.80 1.46 -17.93
N ALA A 625 -18.62 1.04 -17.52
CA ALA A 625 -18.30 0.79 -16.12
C ALA A 625 -18.42 2.07 -15.27
N THR A 626 -17.78 3.16 -15.72
CA THR A 626 -17.77 4.42 -14.97
C THR A 626 -19.14 5.09 -14.88
N SER A 627 -20.02 4.89 -15.87
CA SER A 627 -21.35 5.51 -15.96
C SER A 627 -22.52 4.56 -15.65
N ALA A 628 -22.27 3.36 -15.13
CA ALA A 628 -23.31 2.39 -14.77
C ALA A 628 -24.04 2.79 -13.47
N ALA A 629 -24.69 3.95 -13.49
CA ALA A 629 -25.34 4.53 -12.33
C ALA A 629 -26.54 3.66 -11.91
N PRO A 630 -26.64 3.27 -10.62
CA PRO A 630 -27.80 2.52 -10.14
C PRO A 630 -29.10 3.23 -10.51
N VAL A 631 -30.13 2.46 -10.86
CA VAL A 631 -31.43 2.93 -11.40
C VAL A 631 -31.38 3.38 -12.87
N TYR A 632 -30.31 4.04 -13.31
CA TYR A 632 -30.19 4.54 -14.68
C TYR A 632 -29.81 3.42 -15.66
N PHE A 633 -28.75 2.68 -15.34
CA PHE A 633 -28.16 1.68 -16.24
C PHE A 633 -27.95 0.34 -15.54
N GLU A 634 -28.00 -0.71 -16.35
CA GLU A 634 -27.55 -2.04 -15.94
C GLU A 634 -26.07 -2.02 -15.57
N ARG A 635 -25.68 -2.90 -14.63
CA ARG A 635 -24.27 -3.11 -14.27
C ARG A 635 -23.51 -3.65 -15.47
N LEU A 636 -22.26 -3.24 -15.64
CA LEU A 636 -21.42 -3.85 -16.68
C LEU A 636 -20.82 -5.14 -16.11
N LYS A 637 -21.00 -6.27 -16.79
CA LYS A 637 -20.31 -7.51 -16.45
C LYS A 637 -19.12 -7.74 -17.40
N VAL A 638 -17.92 -7.92 -16.84
CA VAL A 638 -16.71 -8.28 -17.58
C VAL A 638 -16.03 -9.43 -16.84
N GLY A 639 -15.99 -10.61 -17.45
CA GLY A 639 -15.57 -11.84 -16.76
C GLY A 639 -16.50 -12.15 -15.58
N ASP A 640 -15.91 -12.40 -14.41
CA ASP A 640 -16.63 -12.65 -13.15
C ASP A 640 -17.03 -11.36 -12.40
N ASP A 641 -16.57 -10.21 -12.89
CA ASP A 641 -16.74 -8.92 -12.23
C ASP A 641 -17.90 -8.11 -12.80
N GLU A 642 -18.62 -7.47 -11.90
CA GLU A 642 -19.68 -6.51 -12.15
C GLU A 642 -19.23 -5.11 -11.72
N PHE A 643 -19.51 -4.12 -12.55
CA PHE A 643 -19.12 -2.73 -12.34
C PHE A 643 -20.34 -1.81 -12.30
N ILE A 644 -20.28 -0.81 -11.41
CA ILE A 644 -21.23 0.28 -11.25
C ILE A 644 -20.50 1.62 -11.25
N ASP A 645 -21.28 2.69 -11.39
CA ASP A 645 -20.77 4.05 -11.45
C ASP A 645 -19.89 4.40 -10.24
N GLY A 646 -18.74 5.02 -10.52
CA GLY A 646 -17.79 5.46 -9.49
C GLY A 646 -18.35 6.55 -8.57
N GLY A 647 -19.44 7.22 -8.96
CA GLY A 647 -20.20 8.14 -8.12
C GLY A 647 -20.69 7.51 -6.81
N MET A 648 -20.71 6.18 -6.72
CA MET A 648 -20.94 5.42 -5.49
C MET A 648 -19.74 5.45 -4.54
N GLY A 649 -19.27 6.66 -4.18
CA GLY A 649 -18.20 6.89 -3.21
C GLY A 649 -16.97 7.64 -3.74
N PHE A 650 -16.79 7.68 -5.06
CA PHE A 650 -15.62 8.25 -5.74
C PHE A 650 -16.02 9.31 -6.79
N ASN A 651 -17.11 10.04 -6.54
CA ASN A 651 -17.66 10.99 -7.52
C ASN A 651 -16.67 12.09 -7.93
N ASN A 652 -15.91 12.62 -6.97
CA ASN A 652 -14.81 13.52 -7.24
C ASN A 652 -13.49 12.73 -7.13
N PRO A 653 -12.79 12.49 -8.25
CA PRO A 653 -11.63 11.61 -8.28
C PRO A 653 -10.37 12.23 -7.67
N VAL A 654 -10.40 13.46 -7.13
CA VAL A 654 -9.21 14.20 -6.69
C VAL A 654 -8.31 13.43 -5.70
N LEU A 655 -8.89 12.67 -4.77
CA LEU A 655 -8.12 11.88 -3.79
C LEU A 655 -7.45 10.66 -4.45
N GLU A 656 -8.14 10.02 -5.39
CA GLU A 656 -7.59 8.92 -6.19
C GLU A 656 -6.52 9.42 -7.16
N LEU A 657 -6.71 10.61 -7.73
CA LEU A 657 -5.74 11.27 -8.60
C LEU A 657 -4.41 11.52 -7.89
N PHE A 658 -4.41 11.95 -6.62
CA PHE A 658 -3.17 12.06 -5.85
C PHE A 658 -2.49 10.72 -5.62
N THR A 659 -3.29 9.67 -5.41
CA THR A 659 -2.78 8.32 -5.24
C THR A 659 -2.08 7.85 -6.51
N GLU A 660 -2.73 8.00 -7.66
CA GLU A 660 -2.18 7.64 -8.97
C GLU A 660 -0.96 8.49 -9.35
N MET A 661 -1.01 9.79 -9.07
CA MET A 661 0.11 10.68 -9.31
C MET A 661 1.36 10.23 -8.55
N ASN A 662 1.21 9.84 -7.28
CA ASN A 662 2.32 9.33 -6.49
C ASN A 662 2.84 7.98 -7.03
N HIS A 663 1.97 7.15 -7.60
CA HIS A 663 2.39 5.88 -8.23
C HIS A 663 3.18 6.08 -9.50
N VAL A 664 2.77 7.03 -10.34
CA VAL A 664 3.39 7.27 -11.63
C VAL A 664 4.64 8.13 -11.51
N TYR A 665 4.54 9.25 -10.79
CA TYR A 665 5.56 10.29 -10.78
C TYR A 665 6.40 10.30 -9.51
N GLY A 666 6.05 9.48 -8.52
CA GLY A 666 6.69 9.44 -7.22
C GLY A 666 6.23 10.57 -6.28
N PRO A 667 6.37 10.38 -4.96
CA PRO A 667 5.84 11.31 -3.96
C PRO A 667 6.57 12.65 -3.87
N ALA A 668 7.75 12.77 -4.47
CA ALA A 668 8.53 14.00 -4.44
C ALA A 668 8.15 14.97 -5.56
N ARG A 669 7.55 14.49 -6.67
CA ARG A 669 7.29 15.33 -7.83
C ARG A 669 6.46 16.58 -7.44
N PRO A 670 7.00 17.80 -7.61
CA PRO A 670 6.28 19.01 -7.23
C PRO A 670 5.01 19.15 -8.05
N ILE A 671 3.94 19.62 -7.40
CA ILE A 671 2.69 19.94 -8.06
C ILE A 671 2.64 21.43 -8.31
N GLU A 672 2.41 21.82 -9.56
CA GLU A 672 2.12 23.19 -9.96
C GLU A 672 0.67 23.53 -9.65
N THR A 673 -0.24 22.68 -10.13
CA THR A 673 -1.67 22.95 -10.05
C THR A 673 -2.49 21.66 -10.05
N VAL A 674 -3.56 21.70 -9.28
CA VAL A 674 -4.61 20.70 -9.22
C VAL A 674 -5.91 21.42 -9.53
N ILE A 675 -6.45 21.17 -10.71
CA ILE A 675 -7.75 21.70 -11.11
C ILE A 675 -8.79 20.61 -10.89
N SER A 676 -9.79 20.89 -10.06
CA SER A 676 -10.94 20.02 -9.83
C SER A 676 -12.19 20.73 -10.34
N LEU A 677 -12.83 20.17 -11.35
CA LEU A 677 -14.05 20.68 -11.96
C LEU A 677 -15.24 19.87 -11.44
N GLY A 678 -16.32 20.57 -11.11
CA GLY A 678 -17.56 19.95 -10.65
C GLY A 678 -18.76 20.28 -11.52
N THR A 679 -19.79 19.45 -11.41
CA THR A 679 -21.02 19.53 -12.22
C THR A 679 -22.18 20.28 -11.53
N GLY A 680 -21.91 21.01 -10.44
CA GLY A 680 -22.91 21.65 -9.57
C GLY A 680 -23.55 20.71 -8.53
N VAL A 681 -24.08 21.28 -7.45
CA VAL A 681 -24.57 20.54 -6.27
C VAL A 681 -26.08 20.75 -6.06
N PRO A 682 -26.89 19.67 -5.91
CA PRO A 682 -28.31 19.79 -5.56
C PRO A 682 -28.54 20.30 -4.12
N LYS A 683 -29.67 20.97 -3.87
CA LYS A 683 -29.98 21.68 -2.61
C LYS A 683 -30.27 20.78 -1.38
N ASP A 684 -30.92 19.63 -1.56
CA ASP A 684 -31.51 18.87 -0.45
C ASP A 684 -31.04 17.41 -0.42
N LEU A 685 -29.90 17.18 0.23
CA LEU A 685 -29.32 15.86 0.46
C LEU A 685 -29.60 15.42 1.90
N ARG A 686 -30.84 15.04 2.19
CA ARG A 686 -31.21 14.40 3.48
C ARG A 686 -31.38 12.91 3.27
N PHE A 687 -30.44 12.12 3.79
CA PHE A 687 -30.60 10.66 3.90
C PHE A 687 -31.72 10.36 4.92
N SER A 688 -32.70 9.55 4.55
CA SER A 688 -33.77 9.14 5.46
C SER A 688 -33.20 8.27 6.59
N LYS A 689 -33.66 8.48 7.83
CA LYS A 689 -33.19 7.74 9.02
C LYS A 689 -33.72 6.30 9.11
N THR A 690 -34.51 5.85 8.13
CA THR A 690 -35.22 4.57 8.13
C THR A 690 -34.55 3.61 7.16
N GLY A 691 -33.73 2.68 7.66
CA GLY A 691 -32.96 1.71 6.86
C GLY A 691 -33.78 0.60 6.20
N VAL A 692 -34.85 0.92 5.46
CA VAL A 692 -35.68 -0.10 4.78
C VAL A 692 -35.91 0.15 3.28
N SER A 693 -35.62 1.34 2.70
CA SER A 693 -35.55 1.48 1.23
C SER A 693 -34.83 2.76 0.80
N THR A 694 -33.73 2.63 0.05
CA THR A 694 -33.06 3.78 -0.59
C THR A 694 -33.93 4.35 -1.70
N THR A 695 -34.27 5.63 -1.66
CA THR A 695 -35.06 6.29 -2.72
C THR A 695 -34.17 6.72 -3.90
N ILE A 696 -34.75 6.90 -5.09
CA ILE A 696 -34.03 7.40 -6.28
C ILE A 696 -33.30 8.73 -5.99
N LYS A 697 -33.92 9.61 -5.18
CA LYS A 697 -33.32 10.89 -4.76
C LYS A 697 -32.06 10.69 -3.90
N GLU A 698 -32.04 9.69 -3.03
CA GLU A 698 -30.86 9.37 -2.22
C GLU A 698 -29.72 8.80 -3.07
N VAL A 699 -30.03 7.96 -4.07
CA VAL A 699 -29.03 7.48 -5.06
C VAL A 699 -28.42 8.64 -5.83
N ILE A 700 -29.25 9.55 -6.35
CA ILE A 700 -28.79 10.77 -7.03
C ILE A 700 -27.90 11.61 -6.10
N GLY A 701 -28.29 11.73 -4.84
CA GLY A 701 -27.50 12.39 -3.82
C GLY A 701 -26.11 11.78 -3.62
N MET A 702 -26.01 10.45 -3.56
CA MET A 702 -24.72 9.75 -3.46
C MET A 702 -23.85 10.01 -4.70
N LEU A 703 -24.43 9.87 -5.89
CA LEU A 703 -23.75 10.07 -7.18
C LEU A 703 -23.32 11.52 -7.45
N THR A 704 -23.75 12.48 -6.64
CA THR A 704 -23.43 13.90 -6.82
C THR A 704 -22.67 14.52 -5.65
N ASN A 705 -22.36 13.73 -4.61
CA ASN A 705 -21.60 14.21 -3.46
C ASN A 705 -20.09 14.30 -3.79
N SER A 706 -19.67 15.43 -4.35
CA SER A 706 -18.26 15.73 -4.66
C SER A 706 -17.56 16.59 -3.60
N GLU A 707 -18.30 17.25 -2.72
CA GLU A 707 -17.76 18.25 -1.79
C GLU A 707 -16.97 17.61 -0.64
N THR A 708 -17.31 16.39 -0.23
CA THR A 708 -16.57 15.70 0.85
C THR A 708 -15.10 15.44 0.44
N ALA A 709 -14.86 15.05 -0.81
CA ALA A 709 -13.50 14.86 -1.33
C ALA A 709 -12.80 16.20 -1.63
N HIS A 710 -13.55 17.22 -2.03
CA HIS A 710 -13.04 18.59 -2.16
C HIS A 710 -12.50 19.13 -0.84
N ASP A 711 -13.28 19.03 0.26
CA ASP A 711 -12.87 19.48 1.59
C ASP A 711 -11.58 18.78 2.04
N ALA A 712 -11.50 17.46 1.83
CA ALA A 712 -10.29 16.70 2.10
C ALA A 712 -9.09 17.18 1.27
N ALA A 713 -9.25 17.39 -0.04
CA ALA A 713 -8.20 17.88 -0.92
C ALA A 713 -7.73 19.29 -0.54
N LYS A 714 -8.65 20.19 -0.18
CA LYS A 714 -8.35 21.55 0.28
C LYS A 714 -7.42 21.58 1.49
N ASP A 715 -7.55 20.61 2.40
CA ASP A 715 -6.70 20.50 3.59
C ASP A 715 -5.32 19.88 3.31
N ILE A 716 -5.21 19.04 2.28
CA ILE A 716 -3.97 18.31 1.95
C ILE A 716 -3.10 19.10 0.98
N VAL A 717 -3.67 19.66 -0.10
CA VAL A 717 -2.88 20.26 -1.19
C VAL A 717 -1.90 21.36 -0.71
N PRO A 718 -2.28 22.26 0.22
CA PRO A 718 -1.37 23.26 0.76
C PRO A 718 -0.16 22.66 1.52
N ARG A 719 -0.21 21.38 1.91
CA ARG A 719 0.87 20.67 2.63
C ARG A 719 1.89 20.03 1.70
N PHE A 720 1.68 20.03 0.37
CA PHE A 720 2.71 19.61 -0.58
C PHE A 720 3.78 20.70 -0.71
N ALA A 721 5.00 20.29 -0.37
CA ALA A 721 6.22 21.08 -0.42
C ALA A 721 6.43 21.90 -1.71
N LEU A 722 7.21 22.98 -1.57
CA LEU A 722 7.68 23.93 -2.59
C LEU A 722 6.63 24.92 -3.11
N LEU A 723 6.83 26.20 -2.75
CA LEU A 723 6.11 27.42 -3.13
C LEU A 723 4.80 27.69 -2.38
N GLY A 724 4.80 28.77 -1.58
CA GLY A 724 3.64 29.33 -0.87
C GLY A 724 2.62 30.01 -1.79
N LYS A 725 2.26 29.37 -2.91
CA LYS A 725 1.18 29.77 -3.82
C LYS A 725 0.00 28.81 -3.67
N GLU A 726 -1.21 29.29 -3.89
CA GLU A 726 -2.43 28.46 -3.95
C GLU A 726 -2.34 27.52 -5.18
N LYS A 727 -2.42 26.20 -4.94
CA LYS A 727 -2.24 25.17 -5.99
C LYS A 727 -3.53 24.42 -6.33
N TYR A 728 -4.50 24.43 -5.42
CA TYR A 728 -5.74 23.70 -5.58
C TYR A 728 -6.85 24.65 -6.00
N TRP A 729 -7.47 24.35 -7.14
CA TRP A 729 -8.51 25.18 -7.71
C TRP A 729 -9.76 24.34 -7.94
N ARG A 730 -10.82 24.65 -7.19
CA ARG A 730 -12.13 24.01 -7.34
C ARG A 730 -13.06 24.93 -8.10
N PHE A 731 -13.45 24.53 -9.31
CA PHE A 731 -14.48 25.22 -10.09
C PHE A 731 -15.73 24.35 -10.10
N ASN A 732 -16.70 24.71 -9.26
CA ASN A 732 -17.97 24.01 -9.17
C ASN A 732 -19.12 25.03 -9.23
N LEU A 733 -20.07 24.81 -10.15
CA LEU A 733 -21.21 25.71 -10.38
C LEU A 733 -22.01 25.87 -9.07
N SER A 734 -21.84 27.02 -8.41
CA SER A 734 -22.29 27.22 -7.04
C SER A 734 -23.64 27.91 -6.97
N LYS A 735 -24.51 27.42 -6.09
CA LYS A 735 -25.80 28.06 -5.85
C LYS A 735 -25.63 29.52 -5.41
N ALA A 736 -24.69 29.80 -4.50
CA ALA A 736 -24.53 31.12 -3.91
C ALA A 736 -24.28 32.21 -4.96
N LEU A 737 -23.55 31.88 -6.02
CA LEU A 737 -23.21 32.80 -7.11
C LEU A 737 -24.19 32.73 -8.28
N SER A 738 -25.14 31.80 -8.24
CA SER A 738 -26.21 31.63 -9.22
C SER A 738 -27.59 31.86 -8.60
N ASP A 739 -27.65 32.42 -7.39
CA ASP A 739 -28.90 32.65 -6.68
C ASP A 739 -29.66 33.79 -7.36
N GLY A 740 -30.89 33.51 -7.79
CA GLY A 740 -31.67 34.45 -8.60
C GLY A 740 -31.35 34.46 -10.09
N ASP A 741 -30.35 33.70 -10.56
CA ASP A 741 -30.13 33.51 -11.99
C ASP A 741 -31.27 32.71 -12.61
N VAL A 742 -31.73 33.21 -13.75
CA VAL A 742 -32.80 32.60 -14.54
C VAL A 742 -32.32 32.40 -15.97
N VAL A 743 -32.59 31.23 -16.52
CA VAL A 743 -32.20 30.85 -17.90
C VAL A 743 -33.42 30.36 -18.68
N GLY A 744 -33.33 30.37 -20.01
CA GLY A 744 -34.45 30.00 -20.88
C GLY A 744 -35.76 30.76 -20.56
N ASN A 745 -36.80 30.00 -20.24
CA ASN A 745 -38.17 30.48 -19.99
C ASN A 745 -38.49 30.61 -18.49
N GLY A 746 -37.49 30.77 -17.63
CA GLY A 746 -37.73 30.93 -16.20
C GLY A 746 -37.04 29.89 -15.30
N GLN A 747 -36.28 28.97 -15.88
CA GLN A 747 -35.63 27.91 -15.11
C GLN A 747 -34.53 28.45 -14.20
N LYS A 748 -34.49 27.92 -12.97
CA LYS A 748 -33.54 28.32 -11.92
C LYS A 748 -32.47 27.26 -11.67
N TYR A 749 -31.42 27.64 -10.95
CA TYR A 749 -30.35 26.74 -10.51
C TYR A 749 -30.88 25.44 -9.89
N GLU A 750 -31.81 25.53 -8.93
CA GLU A 750 -32.29 24.36 -8.20
C GLU A 750 -33.00 23.34 -9.08
N GLU A 751 -33.71 23.80 -10.11
CA GLU A 751 -34.40 22.94 -11.04
C GLU A 751 -33.37 22.21 -11.91
N LEU A 752 -32.43 22.95 -12.49
CA LEU A 752 -31.43 22.41 -13.41
C LEU A 752 -30.44 21.47 -12.74
N MET A 753 -30.05 21.73 -11.49
CA MET A 753 -29.09 20.88 -10.78
C MET A 753 -29.66 19.53 -10.34
N THR A 754 -30.97 19.31 -10.48
CA THR A 754 -31.59 17.98 -10.27
C THR A 754 -31.65 17.13 -11.53
N LEU A 755 -31.42 17.72 -12.71
CA LEU A 755 -31.52 17.05 -14.01
C LEU A 755 -30.18 16.41 -14.38
N MET A 756 -30.07 15.08 -14.23
CA MET A 756 -28.85 14.34 -14.60
C MET A 756 -28.96 13.61 -15.93
N ASP A 757 -30.17 13.33 -16.40
CA ASP A 757 -30.45 12.55 -17.59
C ASP A 757 -31.29 13.32 -18.63
N ASP A 758 -31.56 14.61 -18.41
CA ASP A 758 -32.29 15.42 -19.38
C ASP A 758 -31.33 16.11 -20.36
N TRP A 759 -31.07 15.47 -21.49
CA TRP A 759 -30.21 16.05 -22.54
C TRP A 759 -30.76 17.37 -23.11
N SER A 760 -32.07 17.63 -23.00
CA SER A 760 -32.67 18.87 -23.48
C SER A 760 -32.33 20.08 -22.59
N ALA A 761 -31.88 19.83 -21.35
CA ALA A 761 -31.43 20.86 -20.42
C ALA A 761 -30.01 21.36 -20.70
N ILE A 762 -29.23 20.68 -21.56
CA ILE A 762 -27.83 21.05 -21.87
C ILE A 762 -27.66 22.53 -22.25
N PRO A 763 -28.45 23.12 -23.16
CA PRO A 763 -28.32 24.54 -23.50
C PRO A 763 -28.55 25.47 -22.31
N LEU A 764 -29.48 25.11 -21.41
CA LEU A 764 -29.80 25.89 -20.21
C LEU A 764 -28.66 25.81 -19.18
N ILE A 765 -28.10 24.62 -18.99
CA ILE A 765 -26.94 24.42 -18.10
C ILE A 765 -25.72 25.20 -18.61
N ARG A 766 -25.49 25.22 -19.93
CA ARG A 766 -24.45 26.06 -20.55
C ARG A 766 -24.68 27.54 -20.26
N GLN A 767 -25.91 28.03 -20.50
CA GLN A 767 -26.25 29.42 -20.23
C GLN A 767 -26.04 29.80 -18.75
N LEU A 768 -26.45 28.93 -17.83
CA LEU A 768 -26.28 29.13 -16.39
C LEU A 768 -24.80 29.14 -16.02
N THR A 769 -24.02 28.20 -16.57
CA THR A 769 -22.58 28.12 -16.34
C THR A 769 -21.87 29.37 -16.89
N ASP A 770 -22.25 29.86 -18.06
CA ASP A 770 -21.68 31.06 -18.65
C ASP A 770 -21.94 32.31 -17.80
N LYS A 771 -23.14 32.44 -17.22
CA LYS A 771 -23.45 33.50 -16.25
C LYS A 771 -22.57 33.39 -15.00
N TRP A 772 -22.44 32.19 -14.45
CA TRP A 772 -21.58 31.93 -13.29
C TRP A 772 -20.11 32.22 -13.57
N LEU A 773 -19.59 31.85 -14.75
CA LEU A 773 -18.22 32.14 -15.20
C LEU A 773 -17.98 33.64 -15.41
N ALA A 774 -19.02 34.41 -15.75
CA ALA A 774 -18.97 35.86 -15.88
C ALA A 774 -19.11 36.60 -14.54
N HIS A 775 -19.48 35.91 -13.45
CA HIS A 775 -19.60 36.53 -12.14
C HIS A 775 -18.23 37.06 -11.67
N PRO A 776 -18.13 38.28 -11.10
CA PRO A 776 -16.85 38.89 -10.74
C PRO A 776 -15.96 38.02 -9.84
N GLU A 777 -16.54 37.33 -8.87
CA GLU A 777 -15.81 36.41 -7.98
C GLU A 777 -15.22 35.21 -8.74
N THR A 778 -15.97 34.63 -9.67
CA THR A 778 -15.50 33.51 -10.50
C THR A 778 -14.41 33.96 -11.46
N VAL A 779 -14.55 35.14 -12.07
CA VAL A 779 -13.51 35.75 -12.91
C VAL A 779 -12.23 35.96 -12.11
N GLN A 780 -12.32 36.53 -10.90
CA GLN A 780 -11.15 36.68 -10.03
C GLN A 780 -10.50 35.33 -9.69
N MET A 781 -11.30 34.28 -9.45
CA MET A 781 -10.76 32.95 -9.21
C MET A 781 -10.04 32.38 -10.45
N LEU A 782 -10.61 32.56 -11.65
CA LEU A 782 -9.97 32.16 -12.91
C LEU A 782 -8.64 32.89 -13.14
N GLU A 783 -8.61 34.21 -12.93
CA GLU A 783 -7.38 34.99 -13.10
C GLU A 783 -6.30 34.59 -12.07
N ARG A 784 -6.67 34.38 -10.80
CA ARG A 784 -5.74 33.88 -9.77
C ARG A 784 -5.23 32.48 -10.10
N CYS A 785 -6.10 31.60 -10.62
CA CYS A 785 -5.74 30.27 -11.07
C CYS A 785 -4.68 30.32 -12.18
N VAL A 786 -4.96 31.08 -13.24
CA VAL A 786 -4.04 31.19 -14.39
C VAL A 786 -2.74 31.90 -14.00
N ALA A 787 -2.81 32.94 -13.17
CA ALA A 787 -1.62 33.64 -12.66
C ALA A 787 -0.78 32.78 -11.68
N SER A 788 -1.35 31.71 -11.11
CA SER A 788 -0.60 30.79 -10.25
C SER A 788 0.36 29.91 -11.03
N PHE A 789 0.10 29.71 -12.33
CA PHE A 789 0.96 28.91 -13.21
C PHE A 789 2.31 29.62 -13.38
N SER A 790 3.40 28.87 -13.37
CA SER A 790 4.75 29.38 -13.63
C SER A 790 4.87 29.94 -15.05
N ASP A 791 5.72 30.94 -15.27
CA ASP A 791 6.00 31.53 -16.59
C ASP A 791 6.96 30.64 -17.39
N GLY A 792 6.78 29.32 -17.42
CA GLY A 792 7.64 28.40 -18.17
C GLY A 792 9.15 28.42 -17.84
N GLU A 793 9.61 29.29 -16.93
CA GLU A 793 10.98 29.34 -16.48
C GLU A 793 11.23 28.11 -15.63
N LYS A 794 12.20 27.32 -16.09
CA LYS A 794 12.94 26.32 -15.31
C LYS A 794 13.26 26.94 -13.95
N THR A 795 12.43 26.67 -12.94
CA THR A 795 12.70 27.13 -11.59
C THR A 795 14.00 26.45 -11.18
N ASP A 796 15.06 27.23 -11.01
CA ASP A 796 16.27 26.81 -10.32
C ASP A 796 15.85 26.43 -8.90
N LEU A 797 15.50 25.15 -8.71
CA LEU A 797 15.35 24.53 -7.41
C LEU A 797 16.75 24.44 -6.81
N VAL A 798 17.27 25.56 -6.33
CA VAL A 798 18.43 25.58 -5.44
C VAL A 798 17.99 24.84 -4.18
N PRO A 799 18.59 23.68 -3.84
CA PRO A 799 18.33 23.03 -2.56
C PRO A 799 18.61 24.04 -1.45
N PRO A 800 17.81 24.12 -0.38
CA PRO A 800 18.09 25.02 0.74
C PRO A 800 19.48 24.67 1.29
N SER A 801 20.47 25.49 0.93
CA SER A 801 21.82 25.37 1.45
C SER A 801 21.76 25.66 2.95
N VAL A 802 22.10 24.65 3.75
CA VAL A 802 22.79 24.73 5.04
C VAL A 802 22.84 26.15 5.62
N ALA A 803 21.76 26.58 6.30
CA ALA A 803 21.81 27.73 7.19
C ALA A 803 22.37 27.27 8.55
N LEU A 804 23.66 26.92 8.60
CA LEU A 804 24.40 26.80 9.85
C LEU A 804 25.09 28.13 10.16
N ALA A 805 24.57 28.78 11.20
CA ALA A 805 25.25 29.65 12.14
C ALA A 805 26.22 30.71 11.60
N LYS A 806 25.76 31.97 11.56
CA LYS A 806 26.56 33.10 12.06
C LYS A 806 25.67 34.02 12.90
N SER A 807 25.52 33.68 14.17
CA SER A 807 25.21 34.65 15.22
C SER A 807 26.51 35.20 15.80
N HIS A 808 26.68 36.51 15.66
CA HIS A 808 27.45 37.44 16.50
C HIS A 808 28.97 37.23 16.75
N HIS A 809 29.66 38.34 16.46
CA HIS A 809 31.04 38.77 16.75
C HIS A 809 32.16 38.31 15.81
#